data_AF-A0A7K7D5U2-F1
#
_entry.id   AF-A0A7K7D5U2-F1
#
_cell.length_a   1.000
_cell.length_b   1.000
_cell.length_c   1.000
_cell.angle_alpha   90.00
_cell.angle_beta   90.00
_cell.angle_gamma   90.00
#
_symmetry.space_group_name_H-M   'P 1'
#
loop_
_entity.id
_entity.type
_entity.pdbx_description
1 polymer ?
#
loop_
_entity_poly.entity_id
_entity_poly.type
_entity_poly.pdbx_seq_one_letter_code
_entity_poly.pdbx_strand_id
1 'polypeptide(L)'
;MTLNMSFLRNVFLYKCLFALIFWNHVSLSVEDELFTSVSNNFPEDYSNQKIASLPHLYTKSHQPKVDGDWVVIQNTTESLSLSEITNVSVTNLIALLSNFRQGSKLQNLTLTDMSVDWNDLMEIFQTVWHSSVEYFNINNVTQLSDVERYDFDYSGTSMKALTMKKIIITDMYFSQDDLYKIFADMNIADMTIADSEMIHMLCPSYKSPFRYLNFSKNDLTDFLFQNCDNLLQLETLILQKNKFESLRKVSFMTSRMKSLKYLDMSNNLLRHDGAGVQCQWAESLAELDLSSNQLVDAVFECLPVNVKKLSLQNNQISSVPSGVAELKSLEELNLASNRLADLPGCSDFTSLQFLNVEMNSILTPSADFFQSCLRVRELQAGHNPFKCSCELQAFIRLERRSEGKLFGWPAAYVCEYPEGLRGTELKDFHLSPLACNTTLLLVTALLLTLLLVAAVAFLCIYLDVPWYVRMTWQWTQTKRRAWHSRPADQEAVLQFHAFISYSERDSPWVKNELIPNLERGEGCVQLCQHERNFIPGKSIVENIINCIEKSYRSIFVLSPNFVQSEWCHYELYFAHHKLFSENSNSLILILLEPIPPYLIPARYHKLKALMAKRTYMEWPKERSKRALFWANLRAAININLPKADENLCEETD
;
A
#
# COMPACT_ATOMS: atom_id res chain seq x y z
N MET A 1 -12.52 -26.09 47.59
CA MET A 1 -13.10 -26.26 46.24
C MET A 1 -13.01 -24.92 45.52
N THR A 2 -11.80 -24.54 45.10
CA THR A 2 -11.45 -23.22 44.55
C THR A 2 -10.45 -23.35 43.41
N LEU A 3 -10.52 -24.43 42.62
CA LEU A 3 -9.59 -24.66 41.52
C LEU A 3 -10.21 -24.82 40.12
N ASN A 4 -11.54 -24.88 39.97
CA ASN A 4 -12.15 -25.11 38.65
C ASN A 4 -12.92 -23.92 38.04
N MET A 5 -12.95 -22.76 38.71
CA MET A 5 -13.58 -21.54 38.16
C MET A 5 -12.61 -20.56 37.50
N SER A 6 -11.28 -20.71 37.66
CA SER A 6 -10.31 -19.84 36.98
C SER A 6 -10.01 -20.30 35.55
N PHE A 7 -10.06 -21.62 35.29
CA PHE A 7 -9.75 -22.18 33.97
C PHE A 7 -10.80 -21.81 32.90
N LEU A 8 -12.08 -21.93 33.24
CA LEU A 8 -13.18 -21.56 32.34
C LEU A 8 -13.30 -20.04 32.11
N ARG A 9 -12.94 -19.22 33.10
CA ARG A 9 -12.94 -17.76 32.97
C ARG A 9 -11.79 -17.28 32.07
N ASN A 10 -10.61 -17.92 32.15
CA ASN A 10 -9.45 -17.56 31.33
C ASN A 10 -9.62 -17.99 29.87
N VAL A 11 -10.25 -19.12 29.57
CA VAL A 11 -10.47 -19.58 28.18
C VAL A 11 -11.49 -18.69 27.43
N PHE A 12 -12.51 -18.16 28.13
CA PHE A 12 -13.49 -17.28 27.52
C PHE A 12 -12.95 -15.85 27.30
N LEU A 13 -12.15 -15.34 28.26
CA LEU A 13 -11.46 -14.05 28.12
C LEU A 13 -10.39 -14.08 27.02
N TYR A 14 -9.62 -15.17 26.87
CA TYR A 14 -8.60 -15.27 25.81
C TYR A 14 -9.18 -15.30 24.40
N LYS A 15 -10.36 -15.91 24.21
CA LYS A 15 -11.04 -15.95 22.89
C LYS A 15 -11.73 -14.63 22.54
N CYS A 16 -12.26 -13.90 23.53
CA CYS A 16 -12.78 -12.55 23.30
C CYS A 16 -11.66 -11.51 23.07
N LEU A 17 -10.51 -11.63 23.75
CA LEU A 17 -9.34 -10.78 23.49
C LEU A 17 -8.72 -11.05 22.10
N PHE A 18 -8.68 -12.31 21.64
CA PHE A 18 -8.16 -12.62 20.30
C PHE A 18 -9.05 -12.05 19.17
N ALA A 19 -10.38 -12.06 19.35
CA ALA A 19 -11.33 -11.47 18.40
C ALA A 19 -11.27 -9.92 18.40
N LEU A 20 -11.03 -9.29 19.55
CA LEU A 20 -10.85 -7.84 19.65
C LEU A 20 -9.48 -7.38 19.12
N ILE A 21 -8.41 -8.16 19.29
CA ILE A 21 -7.08 -7.87 18.73
C ILE A 21 -7.08 -8.04 17.20
N PHE A 22 -7.81 -9.04 16.66
CA PHE A 22 -7.92 -9.24 15.22
C PHE A 22 -8.77 -8.16 14.52
N TRP A 23 -9.79 -7.61 15.20
CA TRP A 23 -10.59 -6.50 14.67
C TRP A 23 -9.86 -5.15 14.78
N ASN A 24 -9.07 -4.91 15.83
CA ASN A 24 -8.22 -3.72 15.92
C ASN A 24 -7.06 -3.73 14.92
N HIS A 25 -6.49 -4.90 14.58
CA HIS A 25 -5.41 -4.97 13.57
C HIS A 25 -5.89 -4.75 12.12
N VAL A 26 -7.17 -4.96 11.83
CA VAL A 26 -7.76 -4.70 10.49
C VAL A 26 -8.29 -3.26 10.38
N SER A 27 -8.58 -2.59 11.50
CA SER A 27 -9.11 -1.22 11.50
C SER A 27 -8.05 -0.12 11.72
N LEU A 28 -6.83 -0.44 12.17
CA LEU A 28 -5.74 0.53 12.40
C LEU A 28 -4.75 0.69 11.24
N SER A 29 -5.05 0.14 10.06
CA SER A 29 -4.23 0.33 8.85
C SER A 29 -4.76 1.45 7.92
N VAL A 30 -5.74 2.25 8.35
CA VAL A 30 -6.45 3.19 7.46
C VAL A 30 -6.42 4.65 7.93
N GLU A 31 -6.00 4.97 9.16
CA GLU A 31 -5.87 6.37 9.60
C GLU A 31 -4.66 6.54 10.53
N ASP A 32 -3.50 6.84 9.96
CA ASP A 32 -2.48 7.74 10.52
C ASP A 32 -1.29 7.82 9.55
N GLU A 33 -1.19 8.93 8.81
CA GLU A 33 0.08 9.62 8.50
C GLU A 33 -0.24 10.93 7.76
N LEU A 34 -0.67 11.94 8.53
CA LEU A 34 -0.69 13.33 8.09
C LEU A 34 0.01 14.21 9.14
N PHE A 35 1.07 14.90 8.68
CA PHE A 35 1.83 16.00 9.28
C PHE A 35 2.87 15.73 10.39
N THR A 36 4.16 15.83 10.00
CA THR A 36 5.16 16.83 10.47
C THR A 36 6.48 16.59 9.69
N SER A 37 6.86 17.46 8.76
CA SER A 37 7.66 18.70 8.88
C SER A 37 9.14 18.52 9.28
N VAL A 38 10.00 18.69 8.26
CA VAL A 38 11.31 19.38 8.27
C VAL A 38 12.47 18.75 9.04
N SER A 39 13.51 18.28 8.33
CA SER A 39 14.77 19.05 8.20
C SER A 39 15.77 18.40 7.24
N ASN A 40 16.28 19.24 6.34
CA ASN A 40 17.54 19.18 5.61
C ASN A 40 18.57 18.17 6.10
N ASN A 41 19.06 17.33 5.18
CA ASN A 41 20.48 16.99 5.07
C ASN A 41 20.78 16.55 3.64
N PHE A 42 21.40 17.47 2.89
CA PHE A 42 22.18 17.16 1.71
C PHE A 42 23.39 16.30 2.10
N PRO A 43 23.82 15.38 1.22
CA PRO A 43 25.23 15.13 1.03
C PRO A 43 25.62 15.69 -0.35
N GLU A 44 26.33 16.81 -0.31
CA GLU A 44 27.25 17.20 -1.36
C GLU A 44 28.39 16.17 -1.49
N ASP A 45 28.93 16.15 -2.70
CA ASP A 45 30.27 15.72 -3.06
C ASP A 45 30.63 14.24 -2.99
N TYR A 46 30.72 13.63 -4.18
CA TYR A 46 31.93 12.90 -4.57
C TYR A 46 32.25 13.20 -6.03
N SER A 47 32.75 14.42 -6.26
CA SER A 47 33.72 14.66 -7.33
C SER A 47 35.11 14.28 -6.80
N ASN A 48 35.82 13.44 -7.57
CA ASN A 48 37.27 13.19 -7.60
C ASN A 48 37.64 11.70 -7.56
N GLN A 49 37.92 11.14 -8.74
CA GLN A 49 39.09 10.27 -8.88
C GLN A 49 39.75 10.45 -10.24
N LYS A 50 40.83 11.24 -10.20
CA LYS A 50 42.14 11.01 -10.83
C LYS A 50 42.16 10.31 -12.19
N ILE A 51 42.37 11.15 -13.21
CA ILE A 51 43.54 11.12 -14.11
C ILE A 51 44.47 9.92 -13.85
N ALA A 52 44.34 8.90 -14.69
CA ALA A 52 45.41 7.96 -14.99
C ALA A 52 45.96 8.34 -16.36
N SER A 53 47.20 8.81 -16.31
CA SER A 53 48.07 9.14 -17.43
C SER A 53 48.55 7.90 -18.18
N LEU A 54 48.97 8.16 -19.42
CA LEU A 54 49.93 7.44 -20.29
C LEU A 54 49.38 6.54 -21.40
N PRO A 55 50.08 6.43 -22.56
CA PRO A 55 51.36 7.04 -22.90
C PRO A 55 51.34 7.97 -24.11
N HIS A 56 52.24 8.95 -24.03
CA HIS A 56 52.88 9.59 -25.17
C HIS A 56 53.26 8.58 -26.26
N LEU A 57 52.65 8.71 -27.43
CA LEU A 57 53.31 8.36 -28.69
C LEU A 57 53.51 9.65 -29.46
N TYR A 58 54.55 10.36 -29.04
CA TYR A 58 55.34 11.24 -29.90
C TYR A 58 55.87 10.39 -31.07
N THR A 59 55.19 10.41 -32.20
CA THR A 59 55.89 10.24 -33.48
C THR A 59 56.31 11.62 -33.93
N LYS A 60 57.52 12.01 -33.51
CA LYS A 60 58.31 13.05 -34.15
C LYS A 60 58.42 12.71 -35.65
N SER A 61 57.70 13.40 -36.50
CA SER A 61 58.11 13.63 -37.88
C SER A 61 58.28 15.13 -38.06
N HIS A 62 59.55 15.53 -38.07
CA HIS A 62 60.11 16.82 -38.45
C HIS A 62 59.13 18.01 -38.61
N GLN A 63 59.19 18.90 -37.62
CA GLN A 63 59.02 20.33 -37.85
C GLN A 63 59.83 20.78 -39.08
N PRO A 64 59.27 21.73 -39.82
CA PRO A 64 59.94 22.99 -39.99
C PRO A 64 59.16 24.04 -39.19
N LYS A 65 59.85 24.67 -38.25
CA LYS A 65 59.50 26.01 -37.78
C LYS A 65 59.55 26.91 -39.02
N VAL A 66 58.43 27.46 -39.45
CA VAL A 66 58.35 28.52 -40.46
C VAL A 66 57.23 29.46 -40.02
N ASP A 67 57.56 30.77 -39.99
CA ASP A 67 56.74 31.96 -39.73
C ASP A 67 55.29 31.79 -39.23
N GLY A 68 55.06 32.29 -38.01
CA GLY A 68 54.08 33.36 -37.70
C GLY A 68 52.58 33.21 -37.97
N ASP A 69 52.13 32.38 -38.89
CA ASP A 69 50.86 32.69 -39.57
C ASP A 69 49.69 31.74 -39.20
N TRP A 70 49.89 30.42 -39.10
CA TRP A 70 48.86 29.46 -38.65
C TRP A 70 49.47 28.09 -38.33
N VAL A 71 48.70 27.23 -37.66
CA VAL A 71 49.08 25.85 -37.34
C VAL A 71 48.44 24.86 -38.32
N VAL A 72 49.25 24.01 -38.95
CA VAL A 72 48.76 22.92 -39.80
C VAL A 72 48.40 21.71 -38.94
N ILE A 73 47.11 21.40 -38.81
CA ILE A 73 46.61 20.23 -38.09
C ILE A 73 46.70 18.97 -38.95
N GLN A 74 46.29 19.08 -40.20
CA GLN A 74 46.24 17.95 -41.14
C GLN A 74 46.58 18.43 -42.54
N ASN A 75 47.42 17.68 -43.23
CA ASN A 75 47.77 17.94 -44.62
C ASN A 75 47.88 16.61 -45.36
N THR A 76 46.85 16.29 -46.15
CA THR A 76 46.84 15.14 -47.06
C THR A 76 46.60 15.63 -48.49
N THR A 77 46.67 14.73 -49.46
CA THR A 77 46.39 15.07 -50.87
C THR A 77 44.97 15.57 -51.10
N GLU A 78 44.01 15.20 -50.24
CA GLU A 78 42.59 15.48 -50.41
C GLU A 78 42.00 16.35 -49.30
N SER A 79 42.70 16.51 -48.18
CA SER A 79 42.23 17.25 -47.01
C SER A 79 43.30 18.16 -46.40
N LEU A 80 42.94 19.41 -46.11
CA LEU A 80 43.78 20.38 -45.42
C LEU A 80 43.03 20.91 -44.19
N SER A 81 43.70 20.94 -43.05
CA SER A 81 43.17 21.51 -41.80
C SER A 81 44.16 22.48 -41.19
N LEU A 82 43.72 23.72 -40.96
CA LEU A 82 44.50 24.84 -40.45
C LEU A 82 43.85 25.42 -39.18
N SER A 83 44.66 25.96 -38.28
CA SER A 83 44.24 26.52 -36.99
C SER A 83 44.99 27.81 -36.64
N GLU A 84 44.48 28.57 -35.68
CA GLU A 84 45.10 29.79 -35.13
C GLU A 84 45.28 30.89 -36.19
N ILE A 85 44.26 31.09 -37.03
CA ILE A 85 44.29 32.07 -38.13
C ILE A 85 43.87 33.44 -37.59
N THR A 86 44.69 34.45 -37.84
CA THR A 86 44.46 35.85 -37.43
C THR A 86 44.50 36.80 -38.62
N ASN A 87 44.01 38.04 -38.47
CA ASN A 87 44.09 39.09 -39.51
C ASN A 87 45.48 39.21 -40.17
N VAL A 88 46.56 39.06 -39.39
CA VAL A 88 47.94 39.16 -39.90
C VAL A 88 48.24 38.07 -40.94
N SER A 89 47.64 36.91 -40.75
CA SER A 89 47.87 35.71 -41.57
C SER A 89 46.95 35.58 -42.78
N VAL A 90 45.87 36.36 -42.86
CA VAL A 90 44.82 36.21 -43.87
C VAL A 90 45.37 36.33 -45.30
N THR A 91 46.23 37.32 -45.55
CA THR A 91 46.82 37.54 -46.88
C THR A 91 47.64 36.34 -47.36
N ASN A 92 48.43 35.73 -46.47
CA ASN A 92 49.20 34.53 -46.78
C ASN A 92 48.29 33.31 -46.96
N LEU A 93 47.19 33.22 -46.21
CA LEU A 93 46.20 32.16 -46.35
C LEU A 93 45.48 32.24 -47.70
N ILE A 94 45.04 33.43 -48.11
CA ILE A 94 44.40 33.66 -49.40
C ILE A 94 45.36 33.29 -50.54
N ALA A 95 46.61 33.72 -50.46
CA ALA A 95 47.64 33.37 -51.43
C ALA A 95 47.80 31.83 -51.55
N LEU A 96 47.81 31.12 -50.42
CA LEU A 96 47.86 29.66 -50.38
C LEU A 96 46.62 29.03 -51.03
N LEU A 97 45.42 29.46 -50.64
CA LEU A 97 44.15 28.90 -51.10
C LEU A 97 43.93 29.14 -52.61
N SER A 98 44.41 30.27 -53.14
CA SER A 98 44.32 30.62 -54.56
C SER A 98 45.07 29.64 -55.49
N ASN A 99 46.01 28.84 -54.95
CA ASN A 99 46.70 27.80 -55.71
C ASN A 99 45.83 26.57 -55.98
N PHE A 100 44.77 26.35 -55.19
CA PHE A 100 43.88 25.19 -55.33
C PHE A 100 42.77 25.44 -56.34
N ARG A 101 43.13 25.66 -57.61
CA ARG A 101 42.15 25.85 -58.70
C ARG A 101 41.43 24.55 -59.07
N GLN A 102 40.32 24.66 -59.80
CA GLN A 102 39.59 23.52 -60.37
C GLN A 102 40.54 22.54 -61.07
N GLY A 103 40.61 21.30 -60.57
CA GLY A 103 41.56 20.26 -60.98
C GLY A 103 42.58 19.87 -59.91
N SER A 104 42.71 20.64 -58.84
CA SER A 104 43.44 20.23 -57.62
C SER A 104 42.76 19.03 -56.95
N LYS A 105 43.55 18.19 -56.28
CA LYS A 105 43.05 17.02 -55.54
C LYS A 105 42.43 17.39 -54.18
N LEU A 106 42.65 18.61 -53.71
CA LEU A 106 42.12 19.07 -52.43
C LEU A 106 40.60 19.24 -52.51
N GLN A 107 39.86 18.44 -51.75
CA GLN A 107 38.40 18.46 -51.70
C GLN A 107 37.88 18.96 -50.34
N ASN A 108 38.59 18.68 -49.26
CA ASN A 108 38.17 18.98 -47.90
C ASN A 108 39.05 20.07 -47.29
N LEU A 109 38.47 21.19 -46.90
CA LEU A 109 39.17 22.25 -46.17
C LEU A 109 38.52 22.43 -44.80
N THR A 110 39.33 22.43 -43.75
CA THR A 110 38.89 22.75 -42.39
C THR A 110 39.70 23.90 -41.84
N LEU A 111 39.03 24.96 -41.40
CA LEU A 111 39.65 26.07 -40.69
C LEU A 111 39.10 26.09 -39.26
N THR A 112 40.00 26.22 -38.30
CA THR A 112 39.68 26.19 -36.86
C THR A 112 40.29 27.40 -36.18
N ASP A 113 39.66 27.88 -35.12
CA ASP A 113 40.22 28.92 -34.23
C ASP A 113 40.67 30.16 -35.03
N MET A 114 39.69 30.79 -35.69
CA MET A 114 39.91 31.99 -36.50
C MET A 114 39.50 33.24 -35.72
N SER A 115 40.31 34.29 -35.79
CA SER A 115 39.96 35.61 -35.29
C SER A 115 40.26 36.64 -36.37
N VAL A 116 39.23 37.00 -37.13
CA VAL A 116 39.39 37.79 -38.36
C VAL A 116 38.34 38.88 -38.51
N ASP A 117 38.66 39.93 -39.25
CA ASP A 117 37.71 40.99 -39.63
C ASP A 117 36.69 40.47 -40.64
N TRP A 118 35.56 41.15 -40.79
CA TRP A 118 34.47 40.74 -41.69
C TRP A 118 34.90 40.63 -43.15
N ASN A 119 35.59 41.66 -43.66
CA ASN A 119 36.04 41.70 -45.05
C ASN A 119 37.05 40.58 -45.35
N ASP A 120 37.97 40.34 -44.41
CA ASP A 120 38.96 39.25 -44.48
C ASP A 120 38.27 37.88 -44.48
N LEU A 121 37.26 37.68 -43.61
CA LEU A 121 36.47 36.46 -43.58
C LEU A 121 35.77 36.24 -44.93
N MET A 122 35.12 37.26 -45.47
CA MET A 122 34.42 37.15 -46.75
C MET A 122 35.39 36.91 -47.93
N GLU A 123 36.58 37.49 -47.91
CA GLU A 123 37.61 37.22 -48.92
C GLU A 123 38.11 35.77 -48.86
N ILE A 124 38.25 35.19 -47.66
CA ILE A 124 38.52 33.76 -47.49
C ILE A 124 37.40 32.93 -48.10
N PHE A 125 36.13 33.24 -47.78
CA PHE A 125 34.98 32.54 -48.37
C PHE A 125 34.97 32.62 -49.89
N GLN A 126 35.19 33.80 -50.47
CA GLN A 126 35.21 34.01 -51.91
C GLN A 126 36.35 33.24 -52.57
N THR A 127 37.53 33.20 -51.93
CA THR A 127 38.69 32.45 -52.43
C THR A 127 38.42 30.95 -52.42
N VAL A 128 37.83 30.42 -51.34
CA VAL A 128 37.45 29.00 -51.26
C VAL A 128 36.33 28.67 -52.25
N TRP A 129 35.40 29.59 -52.47
CA TRP A 129 34.29 29.41 -53.42
C TRP A 129 34.78 29.14 -54.84
N HIS A 130 35.84 29.81 -55.28
CA HIS A 130 36.46 29.63 -56.61
C HIS A 130 37.56 28.55 -56.66
N SER A 131 37.71 27.78 -55.59
CA SER A 131 38.71 26.72 -55.47
C SER A 131 38.14 25.33 -55.86
N SER A 132 38.97 24.29 -55.78
CA SER A 132 38.55 22.89 -55.94
C SER A 132 37.83 22.29 -54.73
N VAL A 133 37.71 23.04 -53.63
CA VAL A 133 37.16 22.54 -52.36
C VAL A 133 35.67 22.22 -52.52
N GLU A 134 35.31 20.98 -52.21
CA GLU A 134 33.93 20.48 -52.23
C GLU A 134 33.26 20.58 -50.85
N TYR A 135 34.04 20.38 -49.77
CA TYR A 135 33.55 20.40 -48.39
C TYR A 135 34.35 21.40 -47.56
N PHE A 136 33.69 22.48 -47.16
CA PHE A 136 34.31 23.53 -46.38
C PHE A 136 33.78 23.54 -44.95
N ASN A 137 34.67 23.33 -43.98
CA ASN A 137 34.34 23.31 -42.57
C ASN A 137 35.06 24.46 -41.86
N ILE A 138 34.32 25.19 -41.05
CA ILE A 138 34.85 26.27 -40.24
C ILE A 138 34.33 26.10 -38.82
N ASN A 139 35.24 26.09 -37.84
CA ASN A 139 34.88 25.95 -36.44
C ASN A 139 35.58 26.99 -35.58
N ASN A 140 34.88 27.55 -34.61
CA ASN A 140 35.40 28.53 -33.67
C ASN A 140 35.95 29.77 -34.39
N VAL A 141 35.04 30.60 -34.90
CA VAL A 141 35.38 31.87 -35.55
C VAL A 141 34.93 33.00 -34.67
N THR A 142 35.82 33.95 -34.42
CA THR A 142 35.48 35.24 -33.84
C THR A 142 35.66 36.30 -34.92
N GLN A 143 34.54 36.81 -35.43
CA GLN A 143 34.51 37.94 -36.35
C GLN A 143 34.71 39.22 -35.50
N LEU A 144 35.64 40.11 -35.87
CA LEU A 144 36.12 41.22 -35.01
C LEU A 144 35.67 42.64 -35.38
N SER A 145 35.35 42.91 -36.65
CA SER A 145 35.05 44.26 -37.17
C SER A 145 33.54 44.54 -37.24
N ASP A 146 33.15 45.68 -37.81
CA ASP A 146 31.74 45.89 -38.19
C ASP A 146 31.37 44.97 -39.37
N VAL A 147 30.12 44.51 -39.40
CA VAL A 147 29.58 43.74 -40.53
C VAL A 147 29.08 44.70 -41.59
N GLU A 148 29.77 44.72 -42.72
CA GLU A 148 29.49 45.60 -43.85
C GLU A 148 28.94 44.84 -45.06
N ARG A 149 28.30 45.55 -45.97
CA ARG A 149 27.82 44.96 -47.21
C ARG A 149 28.98 44.40 -48.05
N TYR A 150 28.93 43.10 -48.35
CA TYR A 150 29.88 42.42 -49.24
C TYR A 150 29.17 41.90 -50.49
N ASP A 151 29.75 42.15 -51.68
CA ASP A 151 29.22 41.65 -52.95
C ASP A 151 29.86 40.30 -53.28
N PHE A 152 29.18 39.21 -52.92
CA PHE A 152 29.67 37.85 -53.08
C PHE A 152 29.36 37.30 -54.49
N ASP A 153 30.39 36.81 -55.18
CA ASP A 153 30.23 36.16 -56.49
C ASP A 153 29.92 34.67 -56.29
N TYR A 154 28.68 34.29 -56.59
CA TYR A 154 28.18 32.91 -56.48
C TYR A 154 28.55 32.02 -57.68
N SER A 155 29.26 32.53 -58.68
CA SER A 155 29.57 31.79 -59.91
C SER A 155 30.66 30.73 -59.71
N GLY A 156 30.61 29.67 -60.52
CA GLY A 156 31.76 28.78 -60.71
C GLY A 156 32.21 27.92 -59.51
N THR A 157 31.36 27.67 -58.51
CA THR A 157 31.75 26.89 -57.33
C THR A 157 31.86 25.37 -57.56
N SER A 158 32.84 24.74 -56.91
CA SER A 158 32.93 23.29 -56.75
C SER A 158 32.37 22.81 -55.40
N MET A 159 32.01 23.75 -54.52
CA MET A 159 31.51 23.46 -53.18
C MET A 159 30.15 22.74 -53.25
N LYS A 160 30.04 21.67 -52.46
CA LYS A 160 28.82 20.90 -52.27
C LYS A 160 28.22 21.15 -50.89
N ALA A 161 29.08 21.33 -49.88
CA ALA A 161 28.65 21.54 -48.51
C ALA A 161 29.49 22.57 -47.76
N LEU A 162 28.81 23.40 -46.95
CA LEU A 162 29.40 24.33 -46.00
C LEU A 162 28.98 23.97 -44.58
N THR A 163 29.94 23.85 -43.66
CA THR A 163 29.68 23.68 -42.23
C THR A 163 30.38 24.76 -41.43
N MET A 164 29.61 25.52 -40.67
CA MET A 164 30.08 26.55 -39.75
C MET A 164 29.58 26.23 -38.34
N LYS A 165 30.49 26.20 -37.37
CA LYS A 165 30.14 25.99 -35.96
C LYS A 165 30.87 26.96 -35.04
N LYS A 166 30.22 27.39 -33.97
CA LYS A 166 30.82 28.30 -32.98
C LYS A 166 31.31 29.58 -33.63
N ILE A 167 30.43 30.23 -34.38
CA ILE A 167 30.67 31.53 -34.96
C ILE A 167 30.22 32.58 -33.94
N ILE A 168 31.12 33.48 -33.59
CA ILE A 168 30.89 34.61 -32.69
C ILE A 168 31.03 35.86 -33.53
N ILE A 169 29.95 36.63 -33.62
CA ILE A 169 29.92 37.94 -34.28
C ILE A 169 30.02 38.98 -33.18
N THR A 170 31.09 39.78 -33.18
CA THR A 170 31.28 40.80 -32.13
C THR A 170 30.45 42.05 -32.38
N ASP A 171 30.12 42.33 -33.65
CA ASP A 171 29.25 43.43 -34.01
C ASP A 171 27.78 43.07 -33.77
N MET A 172 27.12 43.85 -32.92
CA MET A 172 25.69 43.69 -32.61
C MET A 172 24.79 44.62 -33.43
N TYR A 173 25.35 45.45 -34.31
CA TYR A 173 24.64 46.48 -35.07
C TYR A 173 24.83 46.33 -36.58
N PHE A 174 24.20 45.32 -37.17
CA PHE A 174 24.27 45.07 -38.61
C PHE A 174 22.87 44.92 -39.26
N SER A 175 22.80 45.14 -40.57
CA SER A 175 21.61 44.81 -41.35
C SER A 175 21.53 43.31 -41.58
N GLN A 176 20.33 42.73 -41.46
CA GLN A 176 20.12 41.31 -41.75
C GLN A 176 20.58 40.92 -43.16
N ASP A 177 20.43 41.82 -44.13
CA ASP A 177 20.85 41.60 -45.51
C ASP A 177 22.38 41.51 -45.64
N ASP A 178 23.15 42.26 -44.86
CA ASP A 178 24.61 42.31 -44.99
C ASP A 178 25.25 40.99 -44.53
N LEU A 179 24.67 40.34 -43.51
CA LEU A 179 25.12 39.05 -43.00
C LEU A 179 24.46 37.86 -43.69
N TYR A 180 23.13 37.78 -43.61
CA TYR A 180 22.41 36.53 -43.89
C TYR A 180 22.19 36.30 -45.37
N LYS A 181 22.16 37.35 -46.19
CA LYS A 181 21.90 37.21 -47.63
C LYS A 181 22.99 36.39 -48.31
N ILE A 182 24.26 36.59 -47.90
CA ILE A 182 25.41 35.87 -48.43
C ILE A 182 25.17 34.35 -48.33
N PHE A 183 24.80 33.89 -47.13
CA PHE A 183 24.57 32.48 -46.88
C PHE A 183 23.23 31.97 -47.45
N ALA A 184 22.18 32.81 -47.45
CA ALA A 184 20.86 32.42 -47.96
C ALA A 184 20.87 32.17 -49.48
N ASP A 185 21.68 32.91 -50.21
CA ASP A 185 21.74 32.88 -51.67
C ASP A 185 22.84 31.92 -52.20
N MET A 186 23.56 31.22 -51.33
CA MET A 186 24.54 30.21 -51.74
C MET A 186 23.91 29.08 -52.58
N ASN A 187 24.51 28.81 -53.74
CA ASN A 187 24.06 27.78 -54.67
C ASN A 187 24.73 26.41 -54.40
N ILE A 188 24.64 25.92 -53.16
CA ILE A 188 25.17 24.61 -52.72
C ILE A 188 24.04 23.70 -52.20
N ALA A 189 24.28 22.39 -52.12
CA ALA A 189 23.25 21.45 -51.68
C ALA A 189 23.04 21.44 -50.16
N ASP A 190 24.14 21.52 -49.40
CA ASP A 190 24.12 21.25 -47.96
C ASP A 190 24.75 22.40 -47.18
N MET A 191 24.06 22.88 -46.14
CA MET A 191 24.59 23.92 -45.26
C MET A 191 24.28 23.64 -43.80
N THR A 192 25.29 23.80 -42.96
CA THR A 192 25.17 23.74 -41.49
C THR A 192 25.72 25.01 -40.89
N ILE A 193 24.93 25.70 -40.07
CA ILE A 193 25.36 26.82 -39.22
C ILE A 193 24.86 26.53 -37.82
N ALA A 194 25.71 26.02 -36.93
CA ALA A 194 25.27 25.52 -35.64
C ALA A 194 26.07 26.09 -34.47
N ASP A 195 25.51 26.06 -33.26
CA ASP A 195 26.23 26.46 -32.04
C ASP A 195 26.78 27.90 -32.13
N SER A 196 26.03 28.84 -32.73
CA SER A 196 26.53 30.17 -33.13
C SER A 196 25.61 31.33 -32.73
N GLU A 197 24.68 31.10 -31.80
CA GLU A 197 23.73 32.12 -31.28
C GLU A 197 22.98 32.90 -32.38
N MET A 198 22.80 32.29 -33.55
CA MET A 198 22.18 32.94 -34.71
C MET A 198 20.70 33.23 -34.42
N ILE A 199 20.29 34.49 -34.54
CA ILE A 199 18.91 34.92 -34.20
C ILE A 199 17.97 34.97 -35.42
N HIS A 200 18.52 34.99 -36.63
CA HIS A 200 17.73 35.08 -37.86
C HIS A 200 18.41 34.39 -39.05
N MET A 201 17.66 34.16 -40.13
CA MET A 201 18.17 33.75 -41.43
C MET A 201 17.14 34.12 -42.50
N LEU A 202 17.61 34.64 -43.64
CA LEU A 202 16.75 35.11 -44.71
C LEU A 202 16.29 33.97 -45.61
N CYS A 203 15.05 34.05 -46.10
CA CYS A 203 14.61 33.20 -47.21
C CYS A 203 15.48 33.50 -48.44
N PRO A 204 15.96 32.49 -49.18
CA PRO A 204 16.72 32.71 -50.40
C PRO A 204 15.99 33.63 -51.38
N SER A 205 16.72 34.53 -52.04
CA SER A 205 16.18 35.48 -53.01
C SER A 205 15.60 34.80 -54.26
N TYR A 206 16.12 33.62 -54.59
CA TYR A 206 15.76 32.80 -55.73
C TYR A 206 15.65 31.33 -55.33
N LYS A 207 15.04 30.51 -56.21
CA LYS A 207 14.88 29.07 -55.98
C LYS A 207 16.23 28.43 -55.65
N SER A 208 16.37 28.02 -54.41
CA SER A 208 17.62 27.49 -53.88
C SER A 208 17.76 26.00 -54.21
N PRO A 209 18.99 25.52 -54.48
CA PRO A 209 19.30 24.10 -54.60
C PRO A 209 19.42 23.37 -53.25
N PHE A 210 19.27 24.06 -52.10
CA PHE A 210 19.44 23.44 -50.79
C PHE A 210 18.57 22.20 -50.65
N ARG A 211 19.19 21.08 -50.25
CA ARG A 211 18.57 19.80 -49.89
C ARG A 211 18.69 19.52 -48.41
N TYR A 212 19.74 20.01 -47.77
CA TYR A 212 19.98 19.85 -46.34
C TYR A 212 20.33 21.19 -45.69
N LEU A 213 19.55 21.59 -44.69
CA LEU A 213 19.84 22.74 -43.84
C LEU A 213 19.85 22.32 -42.37
N ASN A 214 20.91 22.68 -41.66
CA ASN A 214 21.02 22.45 -40.22
C ASN A 214 21.41 23.74 -39.50
N PHE A 215 20.47 24.25 -38.71
CA PHE A 215 20.66 25.41 -37.85
C PHE A 215 20.51 25.07 -36.37
N SER A 216 20.99 23.90 -35.96
CA SER A 216 20.91 23.43 -34.58
C SER A 216 21.69 24.31 -33.60
N LYS A 217 21.21 24.41 -32.35
CA LYS A 217 21.88 25.15 -31.26
C LYS A 217 22.12 26.63 -31.61
N ASN A 218 21.07 27.32 -32.03
CA ASN A 218 21.10 28.76 -32.25
C ASN A 218 19.94 29.40 -31.48
N ASP A 219 19.69 30.68 -31.75
CA ASP A 219 18.66 31.49 -31.11
C ASP A 219 17.50 31.80 -32.06
N LEU A 220 17.25 30.92 -33.03
CA LEU A 220 16.20 31.10 -34.03
C LEU A 220 14.81 30.99 -33.39
N THR A 221 13.89 31.81 -33.89
CA THR A 221 12.52 31.90 -33.40
C THR A 221 11.52 31.59 -34.51
N ASP A 222 10.22 31.64 -34.20
CA ASP A 222 9.14 31.38 -35.15
C ASP A 222 9.14 32.27 -36.42
N PHE A 223 9.97 33.32 -36.47
CA PHE A 223 10.10 34.22 -37.62
C PHE A 223 10.97 33.65 -38.74
N LEU A 224 11.72 32.58 -38.47
CA LEU A 224 12.53 31.91 -39.49
C LEU A 224 11.65 31.46 -40.68
N PHE A 225 12.08 31.80 -41.90
CA PHE A 225 11.45 31.35 -43.16
C PHE A 225 9.93 31.53 -43.25
N GLN A 226 9.36 32.50 -42.53
CA GLN A 226 7.94 32.82 -42.69
C GLN A 226 7.66 33.22 -44.15
N ASN A 227 6.68 32.56 -44.77
CA ASN A 227 6.29 32.77 -46.16
C ASN A 227 7.43 32.53 -47.19
N CYS A 228 8.34 31.60 -46.91
CA CYS A 228 9.44 31.29 -47.83
C CYS A 228 9.02 30.34 -48.96
N ASP A 229 9.17 30.80 -50.21
CA ASP A 229 8.73 30.07 -51.43
C ASP A 229 9.86 29.39 -52.19
N ASN A 230 11.11 29.65 -51.81
CA ASN A 230 12.27 29.36 -52.62
C ASN A 230 13.04 28.09 -52.18
N LEU A 231 12.65 27.46 -51.07
CA LEU A 231 13.26 26.22 -50.54
C LEU A 231 12.53 24.95 -51.04
N LEU A 232 12.27 24.87 -52.35
CA LEU A 232 11.44 23.81 -52.93
C LEU A 232 12.12 22.43 -52.95
N GLN A 233 13.45 22.39 -52.98
CA GLN A 233 14.26 21.16 -53.03
C GLN A 233 14.70 20.67 -51.65
N LEU A 234 14.39 21.41 -50.58
CA LEU A 234 14.82 21.09 -49.24
C LEU A 234 14.21 19.76 -48.81
N GLU A 235 15.05 18.79 -48.45
CA GLU A 235 14.65 17.45 -48.02
C GLU A 235 14.76 17.28 -46.50
N THR A 236 15.77 17.91 -45.90
CA THR A 236 16.09 17.79 -44.46
C THR A 236 16.27 19.18 -43.86
N LEU A 237 15.53 19.47 -42.80
CA LEU A 237 15.66 20.70 -42.03
C LEU A 237 15.84 20.37 -40.54
N ILE A 238 16.96 20.83 -39.97
CA ILE A 238 17.30 20.60 -38.56
C ILE A 238 17.31 21.93 -37.82
N LEU A 239 16.39 22.08 -36.88
CA LEU A 239 16.18 23.27 -36.05
C LEU A 239 16.20 22.94 -34.55
N GLN A 240 16.79 21.81 -34.16
CA GLN A 240 16.89 21.42 -32.77
C GLN A 240 17.62 22.47 -31.91
N LYS A 241 17.25 22.57 -30.63
CA LYS A 241 17.90 23.49 -29.67
C LYS A 241 17.88 24.95 -30.16
N ASN A 242 16.69 25.45 -30.46
CA ASN A 242 16.43 26.84 -30.80
C ASN A 242 15.35 27.41 -29.85
N LYS A 243 14.76 28.57 -30.20
CA LYS A 243 13.77 29.30 -29.41
C LYS A 243 12.40 29.34 -30.10
N PHE A 244 12.01 28.28 -30.82
CA PHE A 244 10.67 28.19 -31.41
C PHE A 244 9.62 27.93 -30.34
N GLU A 245 8.50 28.64 -30.40
CA GLU A 245 7.43 28.61 -29.40
C GLU A 245 6.10 28.09 -29.96
N SER A 246 5.84 28.29 -31.26
CA SER A 246 4.54 27.99 -31.85
C SER A 246 4.61 26.87 -32.88
N LEU A 247 4.07 25.70 -32.54
CA LEU A 247 3.97 24.56 -33.49
C LEU A 247 3.19 24.94 -34.74
N ARG A 248 2.17 25.78 -34.59
CA ARG A 248 1.37 26.28 -35.70
C ARG A 248 2.24 27.06 -36.68
N LYS A 249 3.02 28.04 -36.21
CA LYS A 249 3.87 28.84 -37.12
C LYS A 249 4.90 27.97 -37.84
N VAL A 250 5.46 26.97 -37.15
CA VAL A 250 6.37 25.98 -37.75
C VAL A 250 5.66 25.19 -38.85
N SER A 251 4.41 24.74 -38.63
CA SER A 251 3.64 24.08 -39.69
C SER A 251 3.57 24.96 -40.94
N PHE A 252 3.09 26.20 -40.81
CA PHE A 252 2.98 27.14 -41.93
C PHE A 252 4.33 27.46 -42.60
N MET A 253 5.41 27.59 -41.84
CA MET A 253 6.78 27.79 -42.37
C MET A 253 7.16 26.67 -43.34
N THR A 254 6.83 25.42 -43.00
CA THR A 254 7.19 24.26 -43.83
C THR A 254 6.23 23.99 -44.99
N SER A 255 5.01 24.56 -44.96
CA SER A 255 3.93 24.25 -45.91
C SER A 255 4.30 24.35 -47.40
N ARG A 256 5.30 25.17 -47.75
CA ARG A 256 5.74 25.39 -49.14
C ARG A 256 7.01 24.62 -49.53
N MET A 257 7.64 23.93 -48.59
CA MET A 257 8.83 23.12 -48.81
C MET A 257 8.44 21.76 -49.40
N LYS A 258 8.20 21.73 -50.72
CA LYS A 258 7.57 20.59 -51.42
C LYS A 258 8.33 19.27 -51.31
N SER A 259 9.63 19.29 -51.06
CA SER A 259 10.48 18.08 -50.99
C SER A 259 10.84 17.68 -49.56
N LEU A 260 10.33 18.37 -48.53
CA LEU A 260 10.76 18.18 -47.15
C LEU A 260 10.30 16.83 -46.62
N LYS A 261 11.26 15.95 -46.29
CA LYS A 261 11.02 14.60 -45.78
C LYS A 261 11.25 14.49 -44.28
N TYR A 262 12.27 15.17 -43.77
CA TYR A 262 12.69 15.12 -42.37
C TYR A 262 12.75 16.51 -41.76
N LEU A 263 12.08 16.69 -40.62
CA LEU A 263 12.13 17.90 -39.82
C LEU A 263 12.45 17.56 -38.36
N ASP A 264 13.51 18.17 -37.84
CA ASP A 264 13.89 18.09 -36.43
C ASP A 264 13.64 19.43 -35.73
N MET A 265 12.64 19.46 -34.85
CA MET A 265 12.31 20.60 -33.98
C MET A 265 12.56 20.26 -32.51
N SER A 266 13.35 19.24 -32.20
CA SER A 266 13.57 18.78 -30.84
C SER A 266 14.23 19.85 -29.96
N ASN A 267 14.03 19.78 -28.64
CA ASN A 267 14.63 20.72 -27.68
C ASN A 267 14.32 22.20 -28.00
N ASN A 268 13.07 22.52 -28.32
CA ASN A 268 12.59 23.90 -28.47
C ASN A 268 11.61 24.24 -27.33
N LEU A 269 10.86 25.32 -27.48
CA LEU A 269 9.85 25.78 -26.52
C LEU A 269 8.43 25.61 -27.08
N LEU A 270 8.23 24.66 -28.02
CA LEU A 270 6.98 24.54 -28.76
C LEU A 270 5.80 24.23 -27.84
N ARG A 271 4.72 24.99 -28.03
CA ARG A 271 3.42 24.83 -27.40
C ARG A 271 2.33 24.74 -28.47
N HIS A 272 1.23 24.08 -28.11
CA HIS A 272 0.00 24.04 -28.89
C HIS A 272 -1.18 23.88 -27.93
N ASP A 273 -1.94 24.96 -27.74
CA ASP A 273 -2.94 25.03 -26.67
C ASP A 273 -4.36 24.64 -27.13
N GLY A 274 -4.53 24.22 -28.39
CA GLY A 274 -5.84 23.84 -28.96
C GLY A 274 -6.77 25.04 -29.16
N ALA A 275 -7.05 25.43 -30.40
CA ALA A 275 -7.87 26.62 -30.68
C ALA A 275 -8.60 26.60 -32.04
N GLY A 276 -8.98 25.42 -32.55
CA GLY A 276 -9.80 25.33 -33.77
C GLY A 276 -9.17 25.97 -35.02
N VAL A 277 -7.84 26.05 -35.08
CA VAL A 277 -7.13 26.58 -36.24
C VAL A 277 -6.30 25.50 -36.92
N GLN A 278 -6.53 25.34 -38.21
CA GLN A 278 -5.90 24.34 -39.05
C GLN A 278 -4.39 24.55 -39.13
N CYS A 279 -3.63 23.49 -38.85
CA CYS A 279 -2.19 23.43 -39.15
C CYS A 279 -1.99 22.96 -40.58
N GLN A 280 -0.93 23.45 -41.23
CA GLN A 280 -0.65 23.14 -42.62
C GLN A 280 0.81 22.79 -42.76
N TRP A 281 1.11 21.52 -43.00
CA TRP A 281 2.48 21.00 -43.12
C TRP A 281 2.86 20.75 -44.59
N ALA A 282 4.15 20.52 -44.84
CA ALA A 282 4.60 19.97 -46.12
C ALA A 282 3.99 18.58 -46.33
N GLU A 283 3.36 18.35 -47.50
CA GLU A 283 2.71 17.06 -47.81
C GLU A 283 3.68 15.88 -47.92
N SER A 284 4.95 16.17 -48.21
CA SER A 284 6.05 15.20 -48.34
C SER A 284 6.69 14.81 -47.03
N LEU A 285 6.31 15.45 -45.91
CA LEU A 285 6.93 15.22 -44.61
C LEU A 285 6.63 13.80 -44.12
N ALA A 286 7.68 13.00 -43.97
CA ALA A 286 7.60 11.60 -43.58
C ALA A 286 8.08 11.38 -42.14
N GLU A 287 9.02 12.19 -41.67
CA GLU A 287 9.65 12.04 -40.37
C GLU A 287 9.67 13.40 -39.65
N LEU A 288 9.17 13.40 -38.41
CA LEU A 288 9.02 14.60 -37.60
C LEU A 288 9.47 14.34 -36.16
N ASP A 289 10.46 15.10 -35.70
CA ASP A 289 10.91 15.10 -34.31
C ASP A 289 10.43 16.36 -33.59
N LEU A 290 9.54 16.19 -32.61
CA LEU A 290 9.03 17.23 -31.72
C LEU A 290 9.42 16.94 -30.25
N SER A 291 10.43 16.11 -30.02
CA SER A 291 10.83 15.70 -28.67
C SER A 291 11.36 16.86 -27.83
N SER A 292 11.26 16.75 -26.50
CA SER A 292 11.77 17.75 -25.55
C SER A 292 11.22 19.16 -25.81
N ASN A 293 9.90 19.27 -25.88
CA ASN A 293 9.17 20.54 -26.04
C ASN A 293 8.17 20.70 -24.88
N GLN A 294 7.22 21.64 -25.01
CA GLN A 294 6.18 21.91 -24.01
C GLN A 294 4.79 21.54 -24.56
N LEU A 295 4.71 20.47 -25.35
CA LEU A 295 3.49 20.04 -26.01
C LEU A 295 2.58 19.26 -25.03
N VAL A 296 1.28 19.46 -25.18
CA VAL A 296 0.20 18.79 -24.44
C VAL A 296 -0.68 18.00 -25.41
N ASP A 297 -1.72 17.34 -24.91
CA ASP A 297 -2.64 16.47 -25.66
C ASP A 297 -3.22 17.11 -26.94
N ALA A 298 -3.42 18.44 -26.94
CA ALA A 298 -3.92 19.16 -28.11
C ALA A 298 -2.97 19.08 -29.33
N VAL A 299 -1.70 18.70 -29.16
CA VAL A 299 -0.74 18.53 -30.27
C VAL A 299 -1.30 17.67 -31.40
N PHE A 300 -2.09 16.65 -31.08
CA PHE A 300 -2.66 15.70 -32.03
C PHE A 300 -3.63 16.35 -33.04
N GLU A 301 -4.14 17.55 -32.76
CA GLU A 301 -4.95 18.35 -33.70
C GLU A 301 -4.11 19.00 -34.82
N CYS A 302 -2.79 19.07 -34.63
CA CYS A 302 -1.86 19.86 -35.43
C CYS A 302 -0.75 19.01 -36.06
N LEU A 303 -0.91 17.68 -36.16
CA LEU A 303 0.10 16.80 -36.73
C LEU A 303 -0.07 16.61 -38.25
N PRO A 304 1.01 16.33 -39.01
CA PRO A 304 0.94 16.05 -40.43
C PRO A 304 0.35 14.67 -40.71
N VAL A 305 -0.72 14.59 -41.49
CA VAL A 305 -1.47 13.35 -41.76
C VAL A 305 -0.67 12.22 -42.42
N ASN A 306 0.36 12.56 -43.21
CA ASN A 306 1.18 11.60 -43.96
C ASN A 306 2.44 11.15 -43.22
N VAL A 307 2.65 11.61 -41.99
CA VAL A 307 3.85 11.30 -41.23
C VAL A 307 3.94 9.80 -40.95
N LYS A 308 5.14 9.24 -41.11
CA LYS A 308 5.46 7.83 -40.87
C LYS A 308 6.18 7.62 -39.55
N LYS A 309 7.07 8.53 -39.19
CA LYS A 309 7.81 8.49 -37.93
C LYS A 309 7.60 9.78 -37.15
N LEU A 310 7.11 9.64 -35.92
CA LEU A 310 6.82 10.77 -35.06
C LEU A 310 7.44 10.56 -33.69
N SER A 311 8.29 11.51 -33.28
CA SER A 311 8.81 11.58 -31.93
C SER A 311 8.15 12.73 -31.16
N LEU A 312 7.47 12.39 -30.07
CA LEU A 312 6.86 13.29 -29.09
C LEU A 312 7.44 13.04 -27.68
N GLN A 313 8.59 12.38 -27.61
CA GLN A 313 9.27 12.05 -26.35
C GLN A 313 9.52 13.30 -25.50
N ASN A 314 9.46 13.16 -24.18
CA ASN A 314 9.80 14.23 -23.24
C ASN A 314 8.96 15.50 -23.45
N ASN A 315 7.64 15.33 -23.47
CA ASN A 315 6.65 16.41 -23.51
C ASN A 315 5.73 16.30 -22.28
N GLN A 316 4.58 16.96 -22.30
CA GLN A 316 3.62 16.99 -21.19
C GLN A 316 2.30 16.30 -21.57
N ILE A 317 2.36 15.31 -22.45
CA ILE A 317 1.19 14.59 -22.96
C ILE A 317 0.67 13.63 -21.88
N SER A 318 -0.59 13.76 -21.52
CA SER A 318 -1.28 12.93 -20.53
C SER A 318 -2.19 11.87 -21.16
N SER A 319 -2.66 12.11 -22.38
CA SER A 319 -3.48 11.16 -23.13
C SER A 319 -3.32 11.34 -24.64
N VAL A 320 -3.62 10.29 -25.40
CA VAL A 320 -3.73 10.36 -26.86
C VAL A 320 -5.22 10.32 -27.22
N PRO A 321 -5.80 11.43 -27.71
CA PRO A 321 -7.23 11.51 -27.98
C PRO A 321 -7.62 10.66 -29.21
N SER A 322 -8.74 9.96 -29.11
CA SER A 322 -9.29 9.16 -30.22
C SER A 322 -10.07 10.02 -31.22
N GLY A 323 -9.83 9.83 -32.52
CA GLY A 323 -10.58 10.47 -33.61
C GLY A 323 -10.12 11.88 -33.97
N VAL A 324 -8.95 12.31 -33.50
CA VAL A 324 -8.42 13.67 -33.72
C VAL A 324 -7.34 13.72 -34.80
N ALA A 325 -6.42 12.76 -34.80
CA ALA A 325 -5.18 12.88 -35.58
C ALA A 325 -5.23 12.19 -36.96
N GLU A 326 -6.13 11.21 -37.18
CA GLU A 326 -6.24 10.39 -38.41
C GLU A 326 -4.88 10.00 -39.07
N LEU A 327 -3.84 9.71 -38.27
CA LEU A 327 -2.47 9.42 -38.73
C LEU A 327 -2.33 7.98 -39.25
N LYS A 328 -3.08 7.65 -40.31
CA LYS A 328 -3.19 6.29 -40.87
C LYS A 328 -1.87 5.77 -41.44
N SER A 329 -0.96 6.66 -41.83
CA SER A 329 0.36 6.34 -42.37
C SER A 329 1.45 6.17 -41.31
N LEU A 330 1.16 6.42 -40.04
CA LEU A 330 2.14 6.36 -38.97
C LEU A 330 2.58 4.92 -38.72
N GLU A 331 3.89 4.69 -38.78
CA GLU A 331 4.56 3.39 -38.60
C GLU A 331 5.31 3.34 -37.27
N GLU A 332 5.93 4.45 -36.84
CA GLU A 332 6.72 4.56 -35.61
C GLU A 332 6.25 5.76 -34.78
N LEU A 333 5.87 5.52 -33.52
CA LEU A 333 5.45 6.54 -32.57
C LEU A 333 6.26 6.45 -31.28
N ASN A 334 6.96 7.52 -30.92
CA ASN A 334 7.67 7.65 -29.65
C ASN A 334 6.98 8.67 -28.74
N LEU A 335 6.42 8.19 -27.63
CA LEU A 335 5.77 8.92 -26.56
C LEU A 335 6.47 8.72 -25.21
N ALA A 336 7.72 8.26 -25.20
CA ALA A 336 8.48 8.05 -23.98
C ALA A 336 8.60 9.33 -23.13
N SER A 337 8.77 9.19 -21.82
CA SER A 337 8.99 10.32 -20.91
C SER A 337 7.87 11.37 -20.97
N ASN A 338 6.61 10.92 -21.05
CA ASN A 338 5.43 11.78 -20.97
C ASN A 338 4.67 11.49 -19.66
N ARG A 339 3.38 11.82 -19.59
CA ARG A 339 2.51 11.64 -18.42
C ARG A 339 1.33 10.71 -18.72
N LEU A 340 1.48 9.78 -19.67
CA LEU A 340 0.41 8.88 -20.10
C LEU A 340 -0.04 8.00 -18.93
N ALA A 341 -1.36 7.93 -18.72
CA ALA A 341 -1.96 7.05 -17.72
C ALA A 341 -2.33 5.65 -18.27
N ASP A 342 -2.46 5.53 -19.59
CA ASP A 342 -2.81 4.29 -20.28
C ASP A 342 -2.18 4.24 -21.69
N LEU A 343 -2.22 3.07 -22.33
CA LEU A 343 -1.78 2.85 -23.70
C LEU A 343 -2.78 3.46 -24.71
N PRO A 344 -2.31 4.10 -25.79
CA PRO A 344 -3.18 4.67 -26.81
C PRO A 344 -3.81 3.60 -27.70
N GLY A 345 -5.11 3.68 -27.99
CA GLY A 345 -5.73 2.82 -29.01
C GLY A 345 -5.20 3.09 -30.42
N CYS A 346 -5.16 2.07 -31.29
CA CYS A 346 -4.63 2.22 -32.66
C CYS A 346 -5.67 2.53 -33.73
N SER A 347 -6.89 2.95 -33.35
CA SER A 347 -7.93 3.32 -34.33
C SER A 347 -7.48 4.43 -35.28
N ASP A 348 -6.72 5.41 -34.78
CA ASP A 348 -6.13 6.50 -35.57
C ASP A 348 -4.78 6.14 -36.20
N PHE A 349 -4.12 5.08 -35.72
CA PHE A 349 -2.76 4.66 -36.09
C PHE A 349 -2.75 3.29 -36.76
N THR A 350 -3.58 3.10 -37.79
CA THR A 350 -3.83 1.77 -38.38
C THR A 350 -2.60 1.08 -38.99
N SER A 351 -1.52 1.80 -39.26
CA SER A 351 -0.26 1.25 -39.80
C SER A 351 0.86 1.13 -38.75
N LEU A 352 0.56 1.39 -37.47
CA LEU A 352 1.56 1.44 -36.42
C LEU A 352 2.25 0.08 -36.21
N GLN A 353 3.57 0.10 -36.22
CA GLN A 353 4.44 -1.08 -36.07
C GLN A 353 5.31 -0.98 -34.81
N PHE A 354 5.75 0.22 -34.45
CA PHE A 354 6.58 0.49 -33.29
C PHE A 354 5.93 1.55 -32.40
N LEU A 355 5.78 1.24 -31.11
CA LEU A 355 5.29 2.19 -30.11
C LEU A 355 6.23 2.20 -28.92
N ASN A 356 6.75 3.38 -28.57
CA ASN A 356 7.47 3.61 -27.33
C ASN A 356 6.64 4.49 -26.38
N VAL A 357 6.37 3.99 -25.18
CA VAL A 357 5.67 4.65 -24.07
C VAL A 357 6.41 4.43 -22.75
N GLU A 358 7.72 4.20 -22.80
CA GLU A 358 8.55 4.06 -21.60
C GLU A 358 8.52 5.33 -20.73
N MET A 359 8.77 5.17 -19.42
CA MET A 359 8.86 6.30 -18.48
C MET A 359 7.61 7.20 -18.50
N ASN A 360 6.43 6.59 -18.47
CA ASN A 360 5.14 7.26 -18.32
C ASN A 360 4.53 6.93 -16.95
N SER A 361 3.25 7.24 -16.75
CA SER A 361 2.50 7.01 -15.52
C SER A 361 1.50 5.85 -15.65
N ILE A 362 1.81 4.84 -16.47
CA ILE A 362 0.89 3.74 -16.77
C ILE A 362 0.87 2.74 -15.60
N LEU A 363 -0.27 2.67 -14.91
CA LEU A 363 -0.46 1.76 -13.78
C LEU A 363 -0.91 0.37 -14.24
N THR A 364 -1.95 0.32 -15.07
CA THR A 364 -2.60 -0.91 -15.53
C THR A 364 -3.02 -0.72 -16.98
N PRO A 365 -2.22 -1.19 -17.95
CA PRO A 365 -2.55 -1.06 -19.37
C PRO A 365 -3.89 -1.71 -19.71
N SER A 366 -4.76 -1.01 -20.43
CA SER A 366 -6.01 -1.59 -20.92
C SER A 366 -5.73 -2.74 -21.91
N ALA A 367 -6.57 -3.77 -21.85
CA ALA A 367 -6.55 -4.89 -22.80
C ALA A 367 -6.99 -4.46 -24.22
N ASP A 368 -7.63 -3.31 -24.37
CA ASP A 368 -8.14 -2.79 -25.64
C ASP A 368 -7.02 -2.44 -26.63
N PHE A 369 -5.84 -2.08 -26.11
CA PHE A 369 -4.65 -1.85 -26.92
C PHE A 369 -4.34 -3.06 -27.80
N PHE A 370 -4.24 -4.26 -27.22
CA PHE A 370 -3.86 -5.47 -27.97
C PHE A 370 -4.96 -5.95 -28.92
N GLN A 371 -6.21 -5.51 -28.73
CA GLN A 371 -7.31 -5.80 -29.63
C GLN A 371 -7.31 -4.86 -30.84
N SER A 372 -6.98 -3.58 -30.64
CA SER A 372 -6.96 -2.56 -31.70
C SER A 372 -5.63 -2.50 -32.46
N CYS A 373 -4.50 -2.72 -31.78
CA CYS A 373 -3.14 -2.54 -32.28
C CYS A 373 -2.51 -3.82 -32.83
N LEU A 374 -3.21 -4.55 -33.71
CA LEU A 374 -2.77 -5.87 -34.18
C LEU A 374 -1.45 -5.86 -34.97
N ARG A 375 -1.13 -4.73 -35.63
CA ARG A 375 0.08 -4.58 -36.46
C ARG A 375 1.34 -4.19 -35.69
N VAL A 376 1.21 -3.79 -34.42
CA VAL A 376 2.35 -3.44 -33.59
C VAL A 376 3.21 -4.68 -33.41
N ARG A 377 4.49 -4.56 -33.79
CA ARG A 377 5.51 -5.62 -33.72
C ARG A 377 6.36 -5.44 -32.46
N GLU A 378 6.59 -4.20 -32.07
CA GLU A 378 7.41 -3.87 -30.91
C GLU A 378 6.71 -2.78 -30.09
N LEU A 379 6.55 -3.06 -28.79
CA LEU A 379 6.02 -2.15 -27.79
C LEU A 379 7.06 -1.98 -26.69
N GLN A 380 7.56 -0.76 -26.51
CA GLN A 380 8.43 -0.40 -25.40
C GLN A 380 7.56 0.28 -24.33
N ALA A 381 7.29 -0.42 -23.23
CA ALA A 381 6.44 0.08 -22.14
C ALA A 381 7.09 -0.09 -20.77
N GLY A 382 8.40 -0.33 -20.75
CA GLY A 382 9.20 -0.45 -19.54
C GLY A 382 9.21 0.85 -18.72
N HIS A 383 9.73 0.75 -17.50
CA HIS A 383 9.92 1.89 -16.59
C HIS A 383 8.63 2.68 -16.31
N ASN A 384 7.48 1.99 -16.31
CA ASN A 384 6.19 2.54 -15.88
C ASN A 384 5.87 2.04 -14.46
N PRO A 385 5.14 2.82 -13.64
CA PRO A 385 4.82 2.48 -12.26
C PRO A 385 3.69 1.43 -12.16
N PHE A 386 3.94 0.22 -12.69
CA PHE A 386 2.90 -0.79 -12.79
C PHE A 386 2.30 -1.16 -11.43
N LYS A 387 0.97 -1.11 -11.36
CA LYS A 387 0.19 -1.57 -10.21
C LYS A 387 -0.13 -3.05 -10.40
N CYS A 388 0.57 -3.89 -9.66
CA CYS A 388 0.43 -5.34 -9.67
C CYS A 388 -0.85 -5.79 -8.97
N SER A 389 -1.94 -5.62 -9.70
CA SER A 389 -3.30 -6.03 -9.36
C SER A 389 -3.75 -7.22 -10.23
N CYS A 390 -4.98 -7.67 -10.00
CA CYS A 390 -5.60 -8.71 -10.83
C CYS A 390 -5.85 -8.28 -12.27
N GLU A 391 -6.01 -6.98 -12.54
CA GLU A 391 -6.23 -6.43 -13.88
C GLU A 391 -4.95 -6.52 -14.72
N LEU A 392 -3.79 -6.26 -14.12
CA LEU A 392 -2.49 -6.34 -14.78
C LEU A 392 -2.17 -7.76 -15.28
N GLN A 393 -2.77 -8.80 -14.69
CA GLN A 393 -2.61 -10.15 -15.20
C GLN A 393 -3.09 -10.32 -16.65
N ALA A 394 -4.08 -9.55 -17.08
CA ALA A 394 -4.54 -9.58 -18.47
C ALA A 394 -3.41 -9.15 -19.41
N PHE A 395 -2.72 -8.06 -19.08
CA PHE A 395 -1.56 -7.55 -19.81
C PHE A 395 -0.42 -8.58 -19.88
N ILE A 396 -0.05 -9.18 -18.74
CA ILE A 396 1.02 -10.20 -18.68
C ILE A 396 0.66 -11.45 -19.50
N ARG A 397 -0.61 -11.89 -19.45
CA ARG A 397 -1.09 -13.03 -20.25
C ARG A 397 -1.16 -12.71 -21.73
N LEU A 398 -1.53 -11.48 -22.09
CA LEU A 398 -1.50 -11.00 -23.46
C LEU A 398 -0.08 -11.05 -24.00
N GLU A 399 0.92 -10.64 -23.21
CA GLU A 399 2.30 -10.68 -23.68
C GLU A 399 2.77 -12.11 -24.03
N ARG A 400 2.39 -13.08 -23.20
CA ARG A 400 2.70 -14.50 -23.47
C ARG A 400 2.11 -14.99 -24.80
N ARG A 401 1.00 -14.41 -25.25
CA ARG A 401 0.33 -14.75 -26.51
C ARG A 401 0.90 -13.99 -27.70
N SER A 402 1.48 -12.81 -27.49
CA SER A 402 2.04 -11.98 -28.56
C SER A 402 3.44 -12.39 -29.02
N GLU A 403 4.03 -13.46 -28.48
CA GLU A 403 5.35 -13.98 -28.86
C GLU A 403 6.53 -13.03 -28.56
N GLY A 404 6.45 -12.19 -27.52
CA GLY A 404 7.59 -11.35 -27.10
C GLY A 404 7.65 -9.98 -27.78
N LYS A 405 6.50 -9.31 -27.93
CA LYS A 405 6.44 -7.96 -28.53
C LYS A 405 6.96 -6.87 -27.59
N LEU A 406 7.09 -7.16 -26.30
CA LEU A 406 7.58 -6.21 -25.31
C LEU A 406 9.11 -6.14 -25.32
N PHE A 407 9.64 -5.00 -25.75
CA PHE A 407 11.08 -4.75 -25.70
C PHE A 407 11.57 -4.61 -24.26
N GLY A 408 12.72 -5.20 -23.93
CA GLY A 408 13.30 -5.11 -22.57
C GLY A 408 12.60 -5.99 -21.53
N TRP A 409 11.68 -6.86 -21.94
CA TRP A 409 11.05 -7.84 -21.05
C TRP A 409 12.05 -8.92 -20.59
N PRO A 410 12.08 -9.30 -19.29
CA PRO A 410 11.26 -8.79 -18.18
C PRO A 410 11.90 -7.63 -17.38
N ALA A 411 13.19 -7.35 -17.56
CA ALA A 411 13.96 -6.50 -16.66
C ALA A 411 13.42 -5.05 -16.52
N ALA A 412 12.82 -4.49 -17.57
CA ALA A 412 12.25 -3.14 -17.54
C ALA A 412 10.81 -3.08 -16.98
N TYR A 413 10.19 -4.23 -16.65
CA TYR A 413 8.80 -4.35 -16.27
C TYR A 413 8.69 -4.83 -14.82
N VAL A 414 8.51 -3.88 -13.91
CA VAL A 414 8.58 -4.12 -12.47
C VAL A 414 7.35 -3.55 -11.78
N CYS A 415 6.85 -4.24 -10.76
CA CYS A 415 5.79 -3.75 -9.89
C CYS A 415 6.27 -2.55 -9.07
N GLU A 416 5.54 -1.43 -9.14
CA GLU A 416 5.73 -0.31 -8.22
C GLU A 416 4.76 -0.41 -7.04
N TYR A 417 3.52 -0.84 -7.31
CA TYR A 417 2.48 -0.99 -6.30
C TYR A 417 1.89 -2.41 -6.32
N PRO A 418 1.35 -2.91 -5.20
CA PRO A 418 1.43 -2.34 -3.83
C PRO A 418 2.84 -2.51 -3.22
N GLU A 419 3.15 -1.78 -2.14
CA GLU A 419 4.48 -1.77 -1.49
C GLU A 419 5.05 -3.17 -1.19
N GLY A 420 4.21 -4.13 -0.79
CA GLY A 420 4.64 -5.51 -0.51
C GLY A 420 5.14 -6.30 -1.73
N LEU A 421 4.86 -5.80 -2.94
CA LEU A 421 5.32 -6.36 -4.23
C LEU A 421 6.24 -5.39 -4.98
N ARG A 422 6.63 -4.27 -4.38
CA ARG A 422 7.49 -3.29 -5.03
C ARG A 422 8.82 -3.93 -5.39
N GLY A 423 9.27 -3.72 -6.63
CA GLY A 423 10.52 -4.29 -7.13
C GLY A 423 10.41 -5.70 -7.71
N THR A 424 9.25 -6.36 -7.66
CA THR A 424 9.09 -7.68 -8.29
C THR A 424 8.88 -7.56 -9.79
N GLU A 425 9.61 -8.34 -10.59
CA GLU A 425 9.43 -8.40 -12.05
C GLU A 425 8.03 -8.93 -12.41
N LEU A 426 7.40 -8.35 -13.44
CA LEU A 426 6.06 -8.75 -13.89
C LEU A 426 5.99 -10.21 -14.37
N LYS A 427 7.12 -10.78 -14.79
CA LYS A 427 7.23 -12.20 -15.17
C LYS A 427 6.95 -13.14 -13.99
N ASP A 428 7.43 -12.76 -12.80
CA ASP A 428 7.33 -13.57 -11.59
C ASP A 428 6.08 -13.26 -10.76
N PHE A 429 5.35 -12.19 -11.12
CA PHE A 429 4.10 -11.82 -10.48
C PHE A 429 2.95 -12.76 -10.84
N HIS A 430 2.47 -13.53 -9.85
CA HIS A 430 1.33 -14.42 -9.98
C HIS A 430 0.38 -14.30 -8.77
N LEU A 431 -0.87 -13.91 -9.00
CA LEU A 431 -1.95 -14.00 -8.00
C LEU A 431 -2.85 -15.21 -8.31
N SER A 432 -3.28 -15.88 -7.24
CA SER A 432 -4.20 -17.01 -7.36
C SER A 432 -5.58 -16.55 -7.90
N PRO A 433 -6.28 -17.38 -8.71
CA PRO A 433 -7.63 -17.05 -9.19
C PRO A 433 -8.63 -16.76 -8.07
N LEU A 434 -8.42 -17.35 -6.88
CA LEU A 434 -9.22 -17.12 -5.69
C LEU A 434 -9.04 -15.70 -5.13
N ALA A 435 -7.82 -15.17 -5.16
CA ALA A 435 -7.54 -13.80 -4.72
C ALA A 435 -8.16 -12.75 -5.66
N CYS A 436 -8.29 -13.07 -6.95
CA CYS A 436 -8.82 -12.13 -7.95
C CYS A 436 -10.34 -12.15 -8.10
N ASN A 437 -11.02 -13.21 -7.65
CA ASN A 437 -12.47 -13.29 -7.71
C ASN A 437 -13.07 -13.13 -6.30
N THR A 438 -13.53 -11.93 -5.99
CA THR A 438 -14.16 -11.59 -4.71
C THR A 438 -15.38 -12.46 -4.41
N THR A 439 -16.18 -12.82 -5.42
CA THR A 439 -17.33 -13.72 -5.23
C THR A 439 -16.90 -15.12 -4.82
N LEU A 440 -15.86 -15.66 -5.47
CA LEU A 440 -15.33 -16.97 -5.14
C LEU A 440 -14.69 -16.97 -3.74
N LEU A 441 -13.98 -15.91 -3.39
CA LEU A 441 -13.40 -15.73 -2.06
C LEU A 441 -14.48 -15.69 -0.96
N LEU A 442 -15.57 -14.93 -1.19
CA LEU A 442 -16.69 -14.86 -0.25
C LEU A 442 -17.43 -16.19 -0.15
N VAL A 443 -17.64 -16.90 -1.26
CA VAL A 443 -18.29 -18.22 -1.28
C VAL A 443 -17.44 -19.25 -0.54
N THR A 444 -16.13 -19.31 -0.80
CA THR A 444 -15.25 -20.26 -0.08
C THR A 444 -15.17 -19.92 1.41
N ALA A 445 -15.08 -18.64 1.77
CA ALA A 445 -15.12 -18.20 3.17
C ALA A 445 -16.46 -18.57 3.83
N LEU A 446 -17.60 -18.36 3.16
CA LEU A 446 -18.91 -18.73 3.66
C LEU A 446 -19.05 -20.25 3.85
N LEU A 447 -18.57 -21.06 2.90
CA LEU A 447 -18.59 -22.51 3.02
C LEU A 447 -17.73 -23.00 4.18
N LEU A 448 -16.53 -22.43 4.35
CA LEU A 448 -15.64 -22.76 5.47
C LEU A 448 -16.25 -22.34 6.82
N THR A 449 -16.89 -21.18 6.90
CA THR A 449 -17.58 -20.76 8.13
C THR A 449 -18.80 -21.62 8.43
N LEU A 450 -19.60 -22.00 7.43
CA LEU A 450 -20.72 -22.92 7.60
C LEU A 450 -20.25 -24.32 8.06
N LEU A 451 -19.16 -24.84 7.48
CA LEU A 451 -18.55 -26.10 7.92
C LEU A 451 -18.07 -26.01 9.36
N LEU A 452 -17.43 -24.90 9.75
CA LEU A 452 -17.00 -24.67 11.13
C LEU A 452 -18.20 -24.62 12.09
N VAL A 453 -19.26 -23.89 11.74
CA VAL A 453 -20.49 -23.81 12.54
C VAL A 453 -21.16 -25.18 12.66
N ALA A 454 -21.25 -25.95 11.58
CA ALA A 454 -21.80 -27.30 11.59
C ALA A 454 -20.97 -28.24 12.47
N ALA A 455 -19.64 -28.18 12.38
CA ALA A 455 -18.74 -28.96 13.22
C ALA A 455 -18.90 -28.61 14.70
N VAL A 456 -18.98 -27.31 15.03
CA VAL A 456 -19.23 -26.84 16.41
C VAL A 456 -20.61 -27.28 16.90
N ALA A 457 -21.66 -27.16 16.09
CA ALA A 457 -23.00 -27.59 16.45
C ALA A 457 -23.06 -29.11 16.69
N PHE A 458 -22.42 -29.90 15.83
CA PHE A 458 -22.30 -31.35 16.01
C PHE A 458 -21.57 -31.69 17.31
N LEU A 459 -20.45 -31.01 17.60
CA LEU A 459 -19.70 -31.19 18.85
C LEU A 459 -20.56 -30.82 20.07
N CYS A 460 -21.34 -29.74 20.01
CA CYS A 460 -22.26 -29.33 21.07
C CYS A 460 -23.38 -30.36 21.31
N ILE A 461 -23.92 -30.96 20.25
CA ILE A 461 -24.92 -32.04 20.36
C ILE A 461 -24.28 -33.31 20.93
N TYR A 462 -23.11 -33.70 20.42
CA TYR A 462 -22.37 -34.89 20.86
C TYR A 462 -21.95 -34.81 22.34
N LEU A 463 -21.59 -33.62 22.83
CA LEU A 463 -21.21 -33.37 24.22
C LEU A 463 -22.40 -33.06 25.13
N ASP A 464 -23.64 -33.34 24.70
CA ASP A 464 -24.88 -33.13 25.46
C ASP A 464 -25.06 -31.69 26.01
N VAL A 465 -24.45 -30.68 25.37
CA VAL A 465 -24.55 -29.28 25.79
C VAL A 465 -26.01 -28.80 25.91
N PRO A 466 -26.96 -29.19 25.03
CA PRO A 466 -28.37 -28.87 25.21
C PRO A 466 -28.97 -29.41 26.51
N TRP A 467 -28.52 -30.58 26.99
CA TRP A 467 -28.93 -31.12 28.29
C TRP A 467 -28.39 -30.26 29.44
N TYR A 468 -27.10 -29.89 29.39
CA TYR A 468 -26.49 -28.98 30.38
C TYR A 468 -27.13 -27.58 30.39
N VAL A 469 -27.51 -27.04 29.23
CA VAL A 469 -28.19 -25.74 29.11
C VAL A 469 -29.63 -25.81 29.65
N ARG A 470 -30.38 -26.89 29.35
CA ARG A 470 -31.71 -27.10 29.95
C ARG A 470 -31.63 -27.26 31.46
N MET A 471 -30.64 -28.00 31.96
CA MET A 471 -30.42 -28.19 33.39
C MET A 471 -30.07 -26.86 34.09
N THR A 472 -29.19 -26.05 33.50
CA THR A 472 -28.83 -24.72 34.04
C THR A 472 -29.98 -23.70 33.91
N TRP A 473 -30.82 -23.78 32.88
CA TRP A 473 -32.04 -22.98 32.75
C TRP A 473 -33.09 -23.35 33.80
N GLN A 474 -33.32 -24.65 34.03
CA GLN A 474 -34.20 -25.12 35.11
C GLN A 474 -33.67 -24.73 36.49
N TRP A 475 -32.35 -24.81 36.69
CA TRP A 475 -31.69 -24.41 37.94
C TRP A 475 -31.77 -22.90 38.17
N THR A 476 -31.62 -22.09 37.13
CA THR A 476 -31.77 -20.62 37.23
C THR A 476 -33.23 -20.21 37.42
N GLN A 477 -34.20 -20.87 36.75
CA GLN A 477 -35.62 -20.64 37.01
C GLN A 477 -36.03 -21.02 38.43
N THR A 478 -35.56 -22.16 38.96
CA THR A 478 -35.84 -22.57 40.34
C THR A 478 -35.18 -21.62 41.35
N LYS A 479 -33.96 -21.16 41.07
CA LYS A 479 -33.27 -20.14 41.88
C LYS A 479 -33.94 -18.77 41.81
N ARG A 480 -34.55 -18.39 40.67
CA ARG A 480 -35.36 -17.16 40.51
C ARG A 480 -36.70 -17.25 41.23
N ARG A 481 -37.36 -18.42 41.22
CA ARG A 481 -38.57 -18.68 42.03
C ARG A 481 -38.24 -18.67 43.53
N ALA A 482 -37.11 -19.26 43.94
CA ALA A 482 -36.63 -19.20 45.32
C ALA A 482 -36.20 -17.78 45.75
N TRP A 483 -35.76 -16.93 44.82
CA TRP A 483 -35.42 -15.52 45.09
C TRP A 483 -36.66 -14.62 45.23
N HIS A 484 -37.73 -14.89 44.47
CA HIS A 484 -38.99 -14.15 44.57
C HIS A 484 -39.92 -14.62 45.71
N SER A 485 -39.63 -15.75 46.34
CA SER A 485 -40.23 -16.17 47.61
C SER A 485 -39.27 -15.90 48.77
N ARG A 486 -39.00 -14.62 49.04
CA ARG A 486 -38.56 -14.17 50.37
C ARG A 486 -39.82 -13.80 51.16
N PRO A 487 -40.23 -14.57 52.18
CA PRO A 487 -41.08 -14.00 53.22
C PRO A 487 -40.26 -12.91 53.89
N ALA A 488 -40.85 -11.73 53.99
CA ALA A 488 -40.35 -10.60 54.76
C ALA A 488 -40.04 -11.03 56.20
N ASP A 489 -39.08 -10.34 56.82
CA ASP A 489 -38.69 -10.47 58.21
C ASP A 489 -39.91 -10.68 59.12
N GLN A 490 -40.11 -11.92 59.55
CA GLN A 490 -41.05 -12.29 60.57
C GLN A 490 -40.19 -12.86 61.69
N GLU A 491 -39.97 -12.06 62.73
CA GLU A 491 -39.27 -12.47 63.94
C GLU A 491 -39.81 -13.84 64.37
N ALA A 492 -38.93 -14.85 64.37
CA ALA A 492 -39.31 -16.21 64.71
C ALA A 492 -39.75 -16.27 66.18
N VAL A 493 -41.06 -16.20 66.41
CA VAL A 493 -41.64 -16.45 67.73
C VAL A 493 -41.37 -17.90 68.07
N LEU A 494 -40.48 -18.15 69.03
CA LEU A 494 -40.21 -19.48 69.57
C LEU A 494 -41.50 -20.03 70.21
N GLN A 495 -41.94 -21.21 69.76
CA GLN A 495 -43.15 -21.90 70.25
C GLN A 495 -42.82 -23.13 71.10
N PHE A 496 -41.60 -23.65 71.01
CA PHE A 496 -41.17 -24.84 71.73
C PHE A 496 -39.81 -24.61 72.39
N HIS A 497 -39.57 -25.26 73.51
CA HIS A 497 -38.29 -25.22 74.20
C HIS A 497 -37.25 -26.08 73.45
N ALA A 498 -37.65 -27.25 72.96
CA ALA A 498 -36.76 -28.08 72.14
C ALA A 498 -37.49 -28.94 71.10
N PHE A 499 -36.84 -29.14 69.96
CA PHE A 499 -37.19 -30.17 68.97
C PHE A 499 -36.44 -31.46 69.27
N ILE A 500 -37.09 -32.63 69.16
CA ILE A 500 -36.43 -33.93 69.37
C ILE A 500 -36.35 -34.71 68.07
N SER A 501 -35.14 -35.13 67.71
CA SER A 501 -34.85 -36.05 66.61
C SER A 501 -34.27 -37.36 67.13
N TYR A 502 -34.90 -38.48 66.76
CA TYR A 502 -34.51 -39.83 67.18
C TYR A 502 -34.85 -40.85 66.08
N SER A 503 -34.33 -42.07 66.18
CA SER A 503 -34.66 -43.16 65.26
C SER A 503 -35.96 -43.84 65.67
N GLU A 504 -36.82 -44.25 64.74
CA GLU A 504 -38.05 -44.99 65.08
C GLU A 504 -37.79 -46.21 66.00
N ARG A 505 -36.62 -46.86 65.85
CA ARG A 505 -36.23 -47.99 66.71
C ARG A 505 -35.94 -47.62 68.16
N ASP A 506 -35.61 -46.36 68.42
CA ASP A 506 -35.33 -45.81 69.74
C ASP A 506 -36.56 -45.09 70.35
N SER A 507 -37.68 -45.08 69.61
CA SER A 507 -38.98 -44.50 70.01
C SER A 507 -39.47 -44.95 71.40
N PRO A 508 -39.33 -46.24 71.81
CA PRO A 508 -39.78 -46.68 73.14
C PRO A 508 -39.08 -45.96 74.30
N TRP A 509 -37.77 -45.70 74.20
CA TRP A 509 -37.04 -44.96 75.23
C TRP A 509 -37.43 -43.48 75.23
N VAL A 510 -37.57 -42.88 74.04
CA VAL A 510 -37.96 -41.47 73.93
C VAL A 510 -39.35 -41.23 74.50
N LYS A 511 -40.35 -42.05 74.15
CA LYS A 511 -41.75 -41.89 74.56
C LYS A 511 -41.99 -42.25 76.03
N ASN A 512 -41.26 -43.22 76.59
CA ASN A 512 -41.50 -43.68 77.96
C ASN A 512 -40.55 -43.07 79.00
N GLU A 513 -39.34 -42.65 78.61
CA GLU A 513 -38.34 -42.08 79.53
C GLU A 513 -38.09 -40.60 79.23
N LEU A 514 -37.70 -40.22 78.00
CA LEU A 514 -37.28 -38.84 77.70
C LEU A 514 -38.43 -37.83 77.83
N ILE A 515 -39.54 -38.06 77.15
CA ILE A 515 -40.66 -37.13 77.10
C ILE A 515 -41.33 -36.97 78.48
N PRO A 516 -41.70 -38.04 79.20
CA PRO A 516 -42.37 -37.91 80.48
C PRO A 516 -41.49 -37.23 81.54
N ASN A 517 -40.17 -37.48 81.54
CA ASN A 517 -39.26 -36.82 82.49
C ASN A 517 -39.06 -35.33 82.18
N LEU A 518 -39.26 -34.87 80.94
CA LEU A 518 -39.12 -33.45 80.55
C LEU A 518 -40.44 -32.68 80.63
N GLU A 519 -41.57 -33.32 80.31
CA GLU A 519 -42.91 -32.71 80.37
C GLU A 519 -43.54 -32.80 81.77
N ARG A 520 -43.21 -33.81 82.60
CA ARG A 520 -43.70 -33.93 84.00
C ARG A 520 -42.62 -33.55 84.99
N GLY A 521 -42.66 -32.30 85.47
CA GLY A 521 -41.78 -31.76 86.51
C GLY A 521 -41.87 -30.22 86.61
N GLU A 522 -41.24 -29.63 87.62
CA GLU A 522 -41.14 -28.17 87.76
C GLU A 522 -40.44 -27.57 86.51
N GLY A 523 -41.12 -26.64 85.83
CA GLY A 523 -40.59 -25.95 84.63
C GLY A 523 -40.96 -26.58 83.28
N CYS A 524 -42.17 -27.13 83.15
CA CYS A 524 -42.77 -27.71 81.94
C CYS A 524 -42.14 -27.36 80.59
N VAL A 525 -41.38 -28.31 80.04
CA VAL A 525 -40.68 -28.16 78.76
C VAL A 525 -41.60 -28.58 77.62
N GLN A 526 -42.10 -27.63 76.84
CA GLN A 526 -42.80 -27.90 75.57
C GLN A 526 -41.85 -28.42 74.48
N LEU A 527 -42.13 -29.62 73.97
CA LEU A 527 -41.31 -30.31 72.97
C LEU A 527 -42.00 -30.36 71.61
N CYS A 528 -41.25 -30.12 70.53
CA CYS A 528 -41.72 -30.34 69.15
C CYS A 528 -41.28 -31.72 68.66
N GLN A 529 -42.25 -32.53 68.22
CA GLN A 529 -42.00 -33.83 67.64
C GLN A 529 -42.65 -33.91 66.26
N HIS A 530 -41.89 -34.33 65.24
CA HIS A 530 -42.41 -34.38 63.87
C HIS A 530 -43.61 -35.34 63.70
N GLU A 531 -43.79 -36.33 64.59
CA GLU A 531 -44.96 -37.21 64.64
C GLU A 531 -46.19 -36.57 65.29
N ARG A 532 -46.02 -35.77 66.37
CA ARG A 532 -47.13 -35.14 67.10
C ARG A 532 -47.56 -33.81 66.47
N ASN A 533 -46.59 -33.02 65.99
CA ASN A 533 -46.79 -31.67 65.49
C ASN A 533 -46.75 -31.62 63.95
N PHE A 534 -47.28 -32.65 63.30
CA PHE A 534 -47.30 -32.79 61.85
C PHE A 534 -48.40 -31.92 61.21
N ILE A 535 -48.04 -31.07 60.25
CA ILE A 535 -48.98 -30.27 59.45
C ILE A 535 -49.31 -31.03 58.15
N PRO A 536 -50.57 -31.44 57.94
CA PRO A 536 -50.98 -32.12 56.70
C PRO A 536 -50.75 -31.27 55.45
N GLY A 537 -50.32 -31.90 54.36
CA GLY A 537 -50.06 -31.22 53.08
C GLY A 537 -48.63 -30.69 52.90
N LYS A 538 -47.80 -30.71 53.95
CA LYS A 538 -46.35 -30.42 53.87
C LYS A 538 -45.52 -31.70 53.84
N SER A 539 -44.33 -31.65 53.23
CA SER A 539 -43.41 -32.80 53.24
C SER A 539 -42.90 -33.10 54.65
N ILE A 540 -42.50 -34.35 54.93
CA ILE A 540 -41.90 -34.74 56.23
C ILE A 540 -40.70 -33.82 56.55
N VAL A 541 -39.88 -33.53 55.54
CA VAL A 541 -38.74 -32.62 55.62
C VAL A 541 -39.21 -31.23 56.09
N GLU A 542 -40.24 -30.67 55.47
CA GLU A 542 -40.82 -29.36 55.80
C GLU A 542 -41.42 -29.27 57.20
N ASN A 543 -42.01 -30.36 57.69
CA ASN A 543 -42.50 -30.42 59.07
C ASN A 543 -41.35 -30.42 60.09
N ILE A 544 -40.24 -31.10 59.80
CA ILE A 544 -39.04 -31.06 60.64
C ILE A 544 -38.44 -29.65 60.68
N ILE A 545 -38.35 -28.98 59.52
CA ILE A 545 -37.83 -27.61 59.40
C ILE A 545 -38.62 -26.65 60.27
N ASN A 546 -39.94 -26.72 60.16
CA ASN A 546 -40.83 -25.87 60.94
C ASN A 546 -40.70 -26.14 62.45
N CYS A 547 -40.50 -27.40 62.87
CA CYS A 547 -40.21 -27.70 64.28
C CYS A 547 -38.87 -27.11 64.74
N ILE A 548 -37.83 -27.16 63.90
CA ILE A 548 -36.50 -26.61 64.22
C ILE A 548 -36.56 -25.09 64.35
N GLU A 549 -37.17 -24.40 63.39
CA GLU A 549 -37.24 -22.93 63.37
C GLU A 549 -38.07 -22.36 64.53
N LYS A 550 -39.04 -23.13 65.02
CA LYS A 550 -39.89 -22.75 66.15
C LYS A 550 -39.37 -23.20 67.51
N SER A 551 -38.26 -23.95 67.57
CA SER A 551 -37.69 -24.48 68.82
C SER A 551 -36.43 -23.72 69.23
N TYR A 552 -36.27 -23.48 70.53
CA TYR A 552 -35.07 -22.81 71.05
C TYR A 552 -33.80 -23.68 70.94
N ARG A 553 -33.94 -24.98 71.24
CA ARG A 553 -32.89 -26.00 71.09
C ARG A 553 -33.34 -27.14 70.18
N SER A 554 -32.39 -27.90 69.63
CA SER A 554 -32.63 -29.16 68.94
C SER A 554 -31.85 -30.28 69.62
N ILE A 555 -32.56 -31.29 70.10
CA ILE A 555 -32.03 -32.46 70.79
C ILE A 555 -31.97 -33.62 69.80
N PHE A 556 -30.79 -34.21 69.65
CA PHE A 556 -30.59 -35.40 68.84
C PHE A 556 -30.24 -36.58 69.74
N VAL A 557 -31.07 -37.63 69.69
CA VAL A 557 -30.83 -38.89 70.39
C VAL A 557 -30.02 -39.80 69.47
N LEU A 558 -28.73 -39.92 69.78
CA LEU A 558 -27.75 -40.68 69.02
C LEU A 558 -27.64 -42.11 69.55
N SER A 559 -27.80 -43.06 68.64
CA SER A 559 -27.61 -44.50 68.84
C SER A 559 -27.03 -45.11 67.56
N PRO A 560 -26.57 -46.37 67.58
CA PRO A 560 -26.22 -47.09 66.35
C PRO A 560 -27.38 -47.14 65.34
N ASN A 561 -28.63 -47.23 65.81
CA ASN A 561 -29.82 -47.21 64.95
C ASN A 561 -30.02 -45.85 64.29
N PHE A 562 -29.78 -44.76 65.01
CA PHE A 562 -29.91 -43.39 64.48
C PHE A 562 -28.98 -43.16 63.28
N VAL A 563 -27.71 -43.53 63.42
CA VAL A 563 -26.68 -43.32 62.40
C VAL A 563 -26.88 -44.21 61.16
N GLN A 564 -27.48 -45.38 61.33
CA GLN A 564 -27.75 -46.32 60.24
C GLN A 564 -29.10 -46.09 59.54
N SER A 565 -30.04 -45.41 60.19
CA SER A 565 -31.37 -45.16 59.63
C SER A 565 -31.36 -44.14 58.48
N GLU A 566 -32.39 -44.15 57.63
CA GLU A 566 -32.58 -43.16 56.57
C GLU A 566 -32.72 -41.72 57.10
N TRP A 567 -32.91 -41.53 58.41
CA TRP A 567 -32.83 -40.23 59.06
C TRP A 567 -31.41 -39.62 59.08
N CYS A 568 -30.39 -40.41 58.78
CA CYS A 568 -29.04 -39.90 58.54
C CYS A 568 -28.91 -39.22 57.16
N HIS A 569 -29.93 -39.21 56.29
CA HIS A 569 -29.87 -38.52 54.99
C HIS A 569 -30.00 -36.99 55.07
N TYR A 570 -30.46 -36.45 56.20
CA TYR A 570 -30.71 -35.01 56.37
C TYR A 570 -29.44 -34.16 56.61
N GLU A 571 -28.22 -34.73 56.55
CA GLU A 571 -26.96 -34.00 56.79
C GLU A 571 -26.79 -32.77 55.88
N LEU A 572 -27.08 -32.88 54.58
CA LEU A 572 -26.95 -31.77 53.63
C LEU A 572 -27.97 -30.66 53.93
N TYR A 573 -29.10 -31.04 54.53
CA TYR A 573 -30.18 -30.17 54.93
C TYR A 573 -29.89 -29.45 56.26
N PHE A 574 -29.42 -30.18 57.28
CA PHE A 574 -28.99 -29.64 58.56
C PHE A 574 -27.70 -28.79 58.46
N ALA A 575 -26.83 -29.10 57.49
CA ALA A 575 -25.69 -28.25 57.15
C ALA A 575 -26.12 -26.88 56.61
N HIS A 576 -27.28 -26.81 55.93
CA HIS A 576 -27.87 -25.57 55.41
C HIS A 576 -28.52 -24.73 56.52
N HIS A 577 -29.17 -25.34 57.51
CA HIS A 577 -29.86 -24.65 58.61
C HIS A 577 -28.98 -24.31 59.84
N LYS A 578 -27.66 -24.23 59.69
CA LYS A 578 -26.69 -23.73 60.69
C LYS A 578 -26.55 -24.55 62.00
N LEU A 579 -27.32 -25.63 62.19
CA LEU A 579 -27.36 -26.46 63.42
C LEU A 579 -26.05 -27.20 63.78
N PHE A 580 -25.26 -27.61 62.78
CA PHE A 580 -23.96 -28.28 62.99
C PHE A 580 -22.76 -27.35 62.71
N SER A 581 -22.97 -26.03 62.75
CA SER A 581 -21.88 -25.07 62.67
C SER A 581 -21.19 -24.96 64.04
N GLU A 582 -19.87 -24.75 64.06
CA GLU A 582 -19.03 -24.91 65.28
C GLU A 582 -19.35 -23.95 66.44
N ASN A 583 -20.32 -23.03 66.30
CA ASN A 583 -20.65 -21.99 67.27
C ASN A 583 -22.15 -21.91 67.65
N SER A 584 -22.96 -22.93 67.36
CA SER A 584 -24.38 -22.90 67.72
C SER A 584 -24.66 -23.61 69.05
N ASN A 585 -24.82 -22.83 70.13
CA ASN A 585 -25.31 -23.33 71.43
C ASN A 585 -26.71 -24.00 71.33
N SER A 586 -27.37 -23.98 70.17
CA SER A 586 -28.71 -24.52 69.94
C SER A 586 -28.79 -26.04 69.82
N LEU A 587 -27.66 -26.75 69.69
CA LEU A 587 -27.63 -28.20 69.50
C LEU A 587 -27.31 -28.94 70.81
N ILE A 588 -28.15 -29.91 71.17
CA ILE A 588 -27.93 -30.82 72.29
C ILE A 588 -27.85 -32.25 71.73
N LEU A 589 -26.76 -32.96 72.02
CA LEU A 589 -26.57 -34.34 71.61
C LEU A 589 -26.71 -35.25 72.84
N ILE A 590 -27.61 -36.22 72.79
CA ILE A 590 -27.77 -37.27 73.81
C ILE A 590 -27.25 -38.57 73.21
N LEU A 591 -26.25 -39.19 73.85
CA LEU A 591 -25.75 -40.49 73.45
C LEU A 591 -26.46 -41.58 74.26
N LEU A 592 -27.40 -42.28 73.63
CA LEU A 592 -28.19 -43.34 74.28
C LEU A 592 -27.37 -44.62 74.46
N GLU A 593 -26.60 -44.96 73.43
CA GLU A 593 -25.70 -46.11 73.40
C GLU A 593 -24.37 -45.71 72.73
N PRO A 594 -23.22 -46.24 73.18
CA PRO A 594 -21.94 -45.91 72.58
C PRO A 594 -21.89 -46.37 71.11
N ILE A 595 -21.54 -45.46 70.21
CA ILE A 595 -21.47 -45.71 68.78
C ILE A 595 -20.00 -45.96 68.38
N PRO A 596 -19.62 -47.17 67.93
CA PRO A 596 -18.30 -47.42 67.40
C PRO A 596 -17.98 -46.50 66.19
N PRO A 597 -16.76 -45.92 66.09
CA PRO A 597 -16.43 -44.96 65.03
C PRO A 597 -16.60 -45.48 63.59
N TYR A 598 -16.47 -46.80 63.38
CA TYR A 598 -16.65 -47.43 62.08
C TYR A 598 -18.11 -47.50 61.62
N LEU A 599 -19.07 -47.43 62.55
CA LEU A 599 -20.49 -47.40 62.22
C LEU A 599 -20.95 -46.03 61.71
N ILE A 600 -20.14 -44.99 61.87
CA ILE A 600 -20.43 -43.65 61.32
C ILE A 600 -19.90 -43.58 59.88
N PRO A 601 -20.77 -43.51 58.85
CA PRO A 601 -20.31 -43.50 57.47
C PRO A 601 -19.34 -42.35 57.17
N ALA A 602 -18.40 -42.56 56.23
CA ALA A 602 -17.33 -41.62 55.92
C ALA A 602 -17.83 -40.23 55.53
N ARG A 603 -19.00 -40.15 54.88
CA ARG A 603 -19.65 -38.90 54.45
C ARG A 603 -19.98 -37.94 55.62
N TYR A 604 -20.19 -38.46 56.84
CA TYR A 604 -20.63 -37.67 58.00
C TYR A 604 -19.47 -37.03 58.77
N HIS A 605 -18.66 -36.21 58.10
CA HIS A 605 -17.46 -35.63 58.69
C HIS A 605 -17.75 -34.71 59.88
N LYS A 606 -18.88 -33.98 59.87
CA LYS A 606 -19.26 -33.07 60.98
C LYS A 606 -19.69 -33.82 62.24
N LEU A 607 -20.50 -34.86 62.08
CA LEU A 607 -20.90 -35.70 63.21
C LEU A 607 -19.68 -36.42 63.82
N LYS A 608 -18.75 -36.90 62.99
CA LYS A 608 -17.47 -37.46 63.47
C LYS A 608 -16.66 -36.43 64.27
N ALA A 609 -16.59 -35.19 63.81
CA ALA A 609 -15.91 -34.11 64.53
C ALA A 609 -16.57 -33.79 65.89
N LEU A 610 -17.91 -33.76 65.96
CA LEU A 610 -18.64 -33.51 67.22
C LEU A 610 -18.52 -34.67 68.21
N MET A 611 -18.57 -35.92 67.72
CA MET A 611 -18.33 -37.11 68.54
C MET A 611 -16.90 -37.15 69.09
N ALA A 612 -15.91 -36.68 68.31
CA ALA A 612 -14.52 -36.58 68.77
C ALA A 612 -14.33 -35.51 69.87
N LYS A 613 -15.10 -34.41 69.83
CA LYS A 613 -15.04 -33.33 70.83
C LYS A 613 -15.74 -33.65 72.16
N ARG A 614 -16.42 -34.82 72.27
CA ARG A 614 -17.18 -35.26 73.47
C ARG A 614 -18.21 -34.24 73.99
N THR A 615 -18.80 -33.45 73.11
CA THR A 615 -19.83 -32.46 73.44
C THR A 615 -21.23 -33.07 73.40
N TYR A 616 -21.43 -34.18 74.13
CA TYR A 616 -22.71 -34.89 74.23
C TYR A 616 -22.99 -35.30 75.68
N MET A 617 -24.27 -35.47 76.02
CA MET A 617 -24.71 -36.04 77.30
C MET A 617 -24.93 -37.53 77.14
N GLU A 618 -24.12 -38.35 77.80
CA GLU A 618 -24.25 -39.81 77.76
C GLU A 618 -25.32 -40.29 78.75
N TRP A 619 -26.18 -41.20 78.29
CA TRP A 619 -27.21 -41.81 79.13
C TRP A 619 -26.58 -42.75 80.17
N PRO A 620 -26.74 -42.48 81.48
CA PRO A 620 -26.07 -43.26 82.50
C PRO A 620 -26.70 -44.64 82.70
N LYS A 621 -25.85 -45.69 82.67
CA LYS A 621 -26.24 -47.07 82.96
C LYS A 621 -26.68 -47.26 84.43
N GLU A 622 -26.06 -46.54 85.35
CA GLU A 622 -26.39 -46.57 86.79
C GLU A 622 -27.59 -45.66 87.10
N ARG A 623 -28.60 -46.19 87.81
CA ARG A 623 -29.80 -45.43 88.19
C ARG A 623 -29.51 -44.21 89.06
N SER A 624 -28.49 -44.27 89.93
CA SER A 624 -28.08 -43.17 90.82
C SER A 624 -27.62 -41.91 90.07
N LYS A 625 -27.09 -42.07 88.85
CA LYS A 625 -26.58 -40.96 88.01
C LYS A 625 -27.65 -40.34 87.10
N ARG A 626 -28.84 -40.95 86.99
CA ARG A 626 -29.93 -40.46 86.12
C ARG A 626 -30.50 -39.12 86.59
N ALA A 627 -30.57 -38.88 87.89
CA ALA A 627 -31.04 -37.60 88.43
C ALA A 627 -30.18 -36.42 87.95
N LEU A 628 -28.85 -36.60 87.94
CA LEU A 628 -27.91 -35.59 87.46
C LEU A 628 -28.03 -35.34 85.95
N PHE A 629 -28.23 -36.40 85.16
CA PHE A 629 -28.48 -36.29 83.72
C PHE A 629 -29.71 -35.41 83.42
N TRP A 630 -30.82 -35.66 84.12
CA TRP A 630 -32.05 -34.88 83.93
C TRP A 630 -31.91 -33.43 84.36
N ALA A 631 -31.20 -33.15 85.45
CA ALA A 631 -30.91 -31.79 85.90
C ALA A 631 -30.09 -31.01 84.85
N ASN A 632 -29.04 -31.63 84.30
CA ASN A 632 -28.19 -31.02 83.28
C ASN A 632 -28.96 -30.78 81.97
N LEU A 633 -29.80 -31.72 81.56
CA LEU A 633 -30.61 -31.59 80.35
C LEU A 633 -31.64 -30.45 80.48
N ARG A 634 -32.32 -30.34 81.63
CA ARG A 634 -33.23 -29.22 81.91
C ARG A 634 -32.51 -27.88 81.90
N ALA A 635 -31.35 -27.78 82.55
CA ALA A 635 -30.55 -26.56 82.57
C ALA A 635 -30.13 -26.10 81.16
N ALA A 636 -29.86 -27.04 80.24
CA ALA A 636 -29.47 -26.73 78.87
C ALA A 636 -30.62 -26.20 77.97
N ILE A 637 -31.87 -26.49 78.35
CA ILE A 637 -33.08 -26.18 77.57
C ILE A 637 -33.86 -24.99 78.17
N ASN A 638 -33.55 -24.58 79.39
CA ASN A 638 -34.31 -23.58 80.13
C ASN A 638 -34.31 -22.20 79.44
N ILE A 639 -35.50 -21.75 79.02
CA ILE A 639 -35.77 -20.41 78.48
C ILE A 639 -37.22 -20.05 78.79
N ASN A 640 -37.51 -18.77 79.04
CA ASN A 640 -38.88 -18.30 79.18
C ASN A 640 -39.49 -18.09 77.78
N LEU A 641 -40.49 -18.90 77.41
CA LEU A 641 -41.21 -18.72 76.14
C LEU A 641 -42.26 -17.60 76.27
N PRO A 642 -42.44 -16.75 75.24
CA PRO A 642 -43.39 -15.63 75.28
C PRO A 642 -44.89 -16.02 75.25
N LYS A 643 -45.20 -17.31 75.11
CA LYS A 643 -46.54 -17.90 75.26
C LYS A 643 -46.45 -19.24 76.00
N ALA A 644 -46.13 -19.20 77.28
CA ALA A 644 -46.56 -20.27 78.16
C ALA A 644 -48.00 -19.99 78.53
N ASP A 645 -48.96 -20.74 77.98
CA ASP A 645 -50.27 -20.83 78.64
C ASP A 645 -49.99 -21.42 80.04
N GLU A 646 -50.18 -20.62 81.08
CA GLU A 646 -50.00 -21.01 82.50
C GLU A 646 -50.95 -22.13 82.96
N ASN A 647 -51.73 -22.75 82.05
CA ASN A 647 -52.81 -23.68 82.40
C ASN A 647 -52.63 -25.13 81.89
N LEU A 648 -51.42 -25.59 81.56
CA LEU A 648 -51.20 -26.98 81.12
C LEU A 648 -50.30 -27.83 82.01
N CYS A 649 -49.91 -27.32 83.18
CA CYS A 649 -48.92 -27.98 84.05
C CYS A 649 -49.32 -28.11 85.53
N GLU A 650 -50.57 -27.83 85.88
CA GLU A 650 -51.13 -28.15 87.19
C GLU A 650 -52.45 -28.91 87.03
N GLU A 651 -52.68 -29.82 87.97
CA GLU A 651 -53.83 -30.71 88.18
C GLU A 651 -53.88 -32.02 87.37
N THR A 652 -53.12 -33.01 87.86
CA THR A 652 -53.72 -34.28 88.34
C THR A 652 -52.84 -34.83 89.46
N ASP A 653 -53.27 -34.65 90.70
CA ASP A 653 -52.88 -35.52 91.83
C ASP A 653 -53.45 -36.93 91.64
#